data_AF-A0A4T0GT42-F1
#
_entry.id   AF-A0A4T0GT42-F1
#
_cell.length_a   1.000
_cell.length_b   1.000
_cell.length_c   1.000
_cell.angle_alpha   90.00
_cell.angle_beta   90.00
_cell.angle_gamma   90.00
#
_symmetry.space_group_name_H-M   'P 1'
#
loop_
_entity.id
_entity.type
_entity.pdbx_description
1 polymer ?
#
loop_
_entity_poly.entity_id
_entity_poly.type
_entity_poly.pdbx_seq_one_letter_code
_entity_poly.pdbx_strand_id
1 'polypeptide(L)'
;MISRAARVSRVARSGALSGVLRATVSQMRIGTPGAMPAAATPSHILRWASSAPTSNQPPPEAVELTDIDLARLRKQRNIGISAHIDSGKTTLTERVLYYTGRVKDIHEVRGRDGVGAKMDHMELEREKGITIQSAATFCDWEATPPALERSLTGEKDGMGEGGEKERYAINIIDTPGHVDFTIEVERALRVLDGAVLVLCAVSGVQSQTITVDRQMKRYNVPRVCFINKMDRAGANPWRVIDQIRQKLRLNAAAVQVPIGAEDNLRGVVDLVRWKAIYNHGYKGVDVVETDEIPADLKQFAEQKRQELVEQICDADEVLGDKLIMEEPISNHDLAAGIRRAAITRKFTPVYVGSAFKNVGVQPVLDGVCAYLPDPSEVAVEATDTKLPVNSPPVQVIPASDVALVGLAFKLEEGRFGQLTYMRVYQGVLKRGGVIFNARTGKKVKVPRLVRMHSNDMEDVDSIGAGEICAMFGVECSSGDTFTDGTTSYTMTNMFVPDPVVSLSIKPSGQETPNFSKALNRFQKEDPTFRVHVDSESQETIISGMGELHLDIYVERMRREYRVDCQVGKPQVAFRETITQSSEFAYTHKKQSGGAGQFGKMIGRLEPMSVDENGKDVGFENRVTGGNIPNNYMPSIEKGFHDALAKGALSGHNTTGVKMIVEDGAHHPVDSSEMAFRITSAGAFRDAFHKASPVILEPIMKVEIVAPIEFQGSVIGGINQRRGTIIDTEIRDEEFTLICEVALNDMFGYSSNIRGLTQGKGEFSMEYKDHQPVLPNIQMKMVEDYRKKQAEKK
;
A
#
# COMPACT_ATOMS: atom_id res chain seq x y z
N MET A 1 8.79 3.94 -62.93
CA MET A 1 9.19 5.08 -63.79
C MET A 1 9.93 6.07 -62.91
N ILE A 2 11.22 6.35 -63.15
CA ILE A 2 11.71 7.53 -63.90
C ILE A 2 11.18 8.84 -63.25
N SER A 3 11.87 9.49 -62.32
CA SER A 3 13.14 10.26 -62.43
C SER A 3 12.95 11.76 -62.73
N ARG A 4 13.43 12.63 -61.81
CA ARG A 4 14.01 14.00 -61.96
C ARG A 4 14.17 14.59 -60.53
N ALA A 5 15.31 14.94 -59.93
CA ALA A 5 16.71 15.20 -60.31
C ALA A 5 17.08 16.68 -60.65
N ALA A 6 17.78 17.35 -59.72
CA ALA A 6 18.81 18.39 -59.90
C ALA A 6 19.55 18.58 -58.54
N ARG A 7 20.86 18.34 -58.37
CA ARG A 7 22.07 19.11 -58.81
C ARG A 7 22.17 20.49 -58.14
N VAL A 8 23.32 21.00 -57.66
CA VAL A 8 24.75 20.99 -58.08
C VAL A 8 25.63 21.06 -56.80
N SER A 9 26.81 20.43 -56.63
CA SER A 9 28.10 20.80 -57.25
C SER A 9 29.19 19.70 -57.23
N ARG A 10 30.22 19.89 -58.08
CA ARG A 10 31.44 19.07 -58.27
C ARG A 10 32.63 19.76 -57.54
N VAL A 11 33.82 19.20 -57.32
CA VAL A 11 34.81 18.59 -58.24
C VAL A 11 35.76 17.64 -57.46
N ALA A 12 36.46 16.73 -58.16
CA ALA A 12 37.20 15.59 -57.60
C ALA A 12 38.72 15.59 -57.93
N ARG A 13 39.40 14.50 -57.52
CA ARG A 13 40.82 14.06 -57.72
C ARG A 13 41.70 14.27 -56.48
N SER A 14 42.68 13.41 -56.14
CA SER A 14 43.03 12.03 -56.58
C SER A 14 44.21 11.50 -55.75
N GLY A 15 44.39 10.17 -55.64
CA GLY A 15 45.69 9.58 -55.29
C GLY A 15 45.62 8.45 -54.26
N ALA A 16 46.17 7.29 -54.61
CA ALA A 16 46.37 6.15 -53.71
C ALA A 16 47.85 6.04 -53.32
N LEU A 17 48.16 5.41 -52.18
CA LEU A 17 49.42 4.72 -51.92
C LEU A 17 49.32 3.76 -50.72
N SER A 18 50.28 2.86 -50.60
CA SER A 18 50.26 1.60 -49.83
C SER A 18 51.23 1.57 -48.65
N GLY A 19 51.00 0.73 -47.62
CA GLY A 19 52.07 0.40 -46.67
C GLY A 19 51.74 -0.41 -45.41
N VAL A 20 51.74 -1.75 -45.55
CA VAL A 20 52.23 -2.82 -44.64
C VAL A 20 52.82 -2.41 -43.26
N LEU A 21 52.38 -2.97 -42.13
CA LEU A 21 52.96 -4.11 -41.34
C LEU A 21 52.25 -4.16 -39.95
N ARG A 22 52.24 -5.21 -39.11
CA ARG A 22 52.82 -6.59 -39.07
C ARG A 22 51.82 -7.54 -38.35
N ALA A 23 52.19 -8.79 -38.05
CA ALA A 23 51.39 -9.77 -37.29
C ALA A 23 52.21 -10.51 -36.20
N THR A 24 51.51 -11.22 -35.30
CA THR A 24 52.07 -12.34 -34.50
C THR A 24 51.06 -13.49 -34.45
N VAL A 25 51.54 -14.73 -34.48
CA VAL A 25 50.75 -15.95 -34.78
C VAL A 25 51.10 -17.09 -33.82
N SER A 26 50.11 -17.89 -33.43
CA SER A 26 50.23 -19.32 -33.10
C SER A 26 48.87 -19.98 -33.44
N GLN A 27 48.70 -20.83 -34.45
CA GLN A 27 49.07 -22.27 -34.52
C GLN A 27 48.60 -23.07 -33.29
N MET A 28 47.87 -24.20 -33.35
CA MET A 28 47.38 -25.11 -34.42
C MET A 28 45.97 -25.67 -34.02
N ARG A 29 45.19 -26.50 -34.75
CA ARG A 29 45.36 -27.34 -35.97
C ARG A 29 44.01 -27.50 -36.73
N ILE A 30 43.80 -28.58 -37.50
CA ILE A 30 42.55 -28.95 -38.24
C ILE A 30 42.19 -30.43 -37.97
N GLY A 31 40.91 -30.79 -37.99
CA GLY A 31 40.40 -32.17 -38.07
C GLY A 31 38.95 -32.23 -38.60
N THR A 32 38.71 -33.02 -39.65
CA THR A 32 37.44 -33.12 -40.42
C THR A 32 36.59 -34.36 -40.00
N PRO A 33 35.33 -34.53 -40.48
CA PRO A 33 34.26 -35.19 -39.71
C PRO A 33 34.04 -36.69 -40.00
N GLY A 34 33.24 -37.35 -39.15
CA GLY A 34 32.76 -38.72 -39.36
C GLY A 34 31.44 -39.07 -38.66
N ALA A 35 30.44 -39.42 -39.48
CA ALA A 35 29.26 -40.30 -39.28
C ALA A 35 28.38 -40.25 -37.99
N MET A 36 27.05 -40.24 -38.22
CA MET A 36 26.00 -40.59 -37.24
C MET A 36 25.96 -42.11 -36.96
N PRO A 37 25.25 -42.53 -35.89
CA PRO A 37 23.98 -43.23 -36.13
C PRO A 37 22.80 -42.78 -35.24
N ALA A 38 21.63 -43.35 -35.55
CA ALA A 38 20.28 -42.89 -35.22
C ALA A 38 19.81 -42.91 -33.75
N ALA A 39 18.99 -41.89 -33.44
CA ALA A 39 17.73 -41.90 -32.68
C ALA A 39 17.54 -42.82 -31.45
N ALA A 40 17.38 -42.19 -30.29
CA ALA A 40 16.46 -42.59 -29.22
C ALA A 40 15.85 -41.31 -28.58
N THR A 41 14.60 -41.39 -28.10
CA THR A 41 13.78 -40.25 -27.63
C THR A 41 14.20 -39.68 -26.27
N PRO A 42 14.15 -38.34 -26.06
CA PRO A 42 14.30 -37.74 -24.73
C PRO A 42 12.96 -37.28 -24.13
N SER A 43 12.69 -37.70 -22.90
CA SER A 43 11.65 -37.15 -22.02
C SER A 43 12.01 -35.75 -21.52
N HIS A 44 10.99 -34.92 -21.22
CA HIS A 44 11.16 -33.53 -20.79
C HIS A 44 12.07 -33.36 -19.55
N ILE A 45 13.16 -32.62 -19.71
CA ILE A 45 13.88 -31.95 -18.61
C ILE A 45 14.28 -30.55 -19.09
N LEU A 46 13.66 -29.51 -18.52
CA LEU A 46 14.07 -28.12 -18.76
C LEU A 46 15.25 -27.80 -17.82
N ARG A 47 16.46 -27.59 -18.36
CA ARG A 47 17.61 -27.05 -17.60
C ARG A 47 17.97 -25.66 -18.09
N TRP A 48 17.65 -24.64 -17.30
CA TRP A 48 18.35 -23.36 -17.41
C TRP A 48 19.78 -23.51 -16.88
N ALA A 49 20.75 -23.14 -17.72
CA ALA A 49 22.14 -23.02 -17.30
C ALA A 49 22.47 -21.54 -17.06
N SER A 50 22.55 -21.13 -15.79
CA SER A 50 23.15 -19.85 -15.38
C SER A 50 24.42 -20.11 -14.58
N SER A 51 25.48 -19.39 -14.90
CA SER A 51 26.78 -19.51 -14.24
C SER A 51 26.82 -18.66 -12.97
N ALA A 52 26.82 -19.30 -11.80
CA ALA A 52 27.00 -18.67 -10.49
C ALA A 52 28.08 -19.44 -9.69
N PRO A 53 28.79 -18.80 -8.74
CA PRO A 53 29.95 -19.40 -8.09
C PRO A 53 29.58 -20.53 -7.13
N THR A 54 30.48 -21.49 -6.98
CA THR A 54 30.31 -22.69 -6.15
C THR A 54 30.17 -22.38 -4.66
N SER A 55 28.94 -22.34 -4.15
CA SER A 55 28.68 -22.61 -2.72
C SER A 55 28.55 -24.13 -2.53
N ASN A 56 29.23 -24.67 -1.51
CA ASN A 56 29.39 -26.11 -1.35
C ASN A 56 28.29 -26.74 -0.47
N GLN A 57 27.05 -26.27 -0.60
CA GLN A 57 25.87 -26.87 0.03
C GLN A 57 25.11 -27.67 -1.02
N PRO A 58 24.59 -28.87 -0.70
CA PRO A 58 23.66 -29.54 -1.59
C PRO A 58 22.43 -28.63 -1.80
N PRO A 59 21.86 -28.56 -3.00
CA PRO A 59 20.56 -27.91 -3.17
C PRO A 59 19.56 -28.57 -2.21
N PRO A 60 18.68 -27.81 -1.54
CA PRO A 60 17.67 -28.40 -0.67
C PRO A 60 16.86 -29.43 -1.47
N GLU A 61 16.64 -30.60 -0.89
CA GLU A 61 15.84 -31.66 -1.52
C GLU A 61 14.48 -31.09 -1.90
N ALA A 62 14.09 -31.26 -3.16
CA ALA A 62 12.82 -30.77 -3.66
C ALA A 62 11.70 -31.57 -2.97
N VAL A 63 11.02 -30.95 -2.02
CA VAL A 63 9.90 -31.58 -1.31
C VAL A 63 8.73 -31.70 -2.28
N GLU A 64 8.41 -32.93 -2.66
CA GLU A 64 7.21 -33.21 -3.45
C GLU A 64 5.96 -33.23 -2.56
N LEU A 65 4.84 -32.71 -3.08
CA LEU A 65 3.56 -32.75 -2.37
C LEU A 65 3.01 -34.18 -2.37
N THR A 66 2.53 -34.64 -1.21
CA THR A 66 1.86 -35.94 -1.11
C THR A 66 0.50 -35.93 -1.81
N ASP A 67 0.01 -37.09 -2.25
CA ASP A 67 -1.35 -37.21 -2.81
C ASP A 67 -2.43 -36.73 -1.81
N ILE A 68 -2.16 -36.85 -0.51
CA ILE A 68 -3.05 -36.39 0.58
C ILE A 68 -3.05 -34.85 0.64
N ASP A 69 -1.87 -34.21 0.54
CA ASP A 69 -1.77 -32.75 0.47
C ASP A 69 -2.47 -32.23 -0.79
N LEU A 70 -2.22 -32.83 -1.97
CA LEU A 70 -2.86 -32.46 -3.23
C LEU A 70 -4.39 -32.61 -3.17
N ALA A 71 -4.90 -33.72 -2.62
CA ALA A 71 -6.34 -33.93 -2.47
C ALA A 71 -7.00 -32.88 -1.54
N ARG A 72 -6.33 -32.50 -0.44
CA ARG A 72 -6.79 -31.43 0.46
C ARG A 72 -6.77 -30.06 -0.24
N LEU A 73 -5.63 -29.69 -0.80
CA LEU A 73 -5.39 -28.35 -1.36
C LEU A 73 -6.30 -28.07 -2.56
N ARG A 74 -6.50 -29.03 -3.47
CA ARG A 74 -7.37 -28.88 -4.65
C ARG A 74 -8.78 -28.41 -4.33
N LYS A 75 -9.33 -28.76 -3.17
CA LYS A 75 -10.68 -28.35 -2.73
C LYS A 75 -10.71 -27.07 -1.90
N GLN A 76 -9.58 -26.39 -1.70
CA GLN A 76 -9.49 -25.13 -0.96
C GLN A 76 -9.38 -23.92 -1.89
N ARG A 77 -10.06 -22.81 -1.57
CA ARG A 77 -9.89 -21.51 -2.23
C ARG A 77 -9.67 -20.42 -1.19
N ASN A 78 -8.64 -19.58 -1.36
CA ASN A 78 -8.38 -18.41 -0.54
C ASN A 78 -8.61 -17.16 -1.38
N ILE A 79 -9.78 -16.51 -1.25
CA ILE A 79 -10.20 -15.41 -2.12
C ILE A 79 -10.43 -14.09 -1.40
N GLY A 80 -10.04 -12.99 -2.06
CA GLY A 80 -10.39 -11.64 -1.64
C GLY A 80 -11.54 -11.07 -2.46
N ILE A 81 -12.44 -10.33 -1.83
CA ILE A 81 -13.46 -9.53 -2.52
C ILE A 81 -12.99 -8.06 -2.49
N SER A 82 -12.61 -7.53 -3.65
CA SER A 82 -12.00 -6.19 -3.78
C SER A 82 -12.66 -5.38 -4.89
N ALA A 83 -12.79 -4.07 -4.68
CA ALA A 83 -13.59 -3.18 -5.53
C ALA A 83 -13.45 -1.72 -5.13
N HIS A 84 -13.91 -0.82 -6.00
CA HIS A 84 -14.20 0.57 -5.65
C HIS A 84 -15.27 0.70 -4.53
N ILE A 85 -15.37 1.88 -3.94
CA ILE A 85 -16.42 2.27 -2.97
C ILE A 85 -17.81 2.05 -3.59
N ASP A 86 -18.80 1.69 -2.78
CA ASP A 86 -20.20 1.45 -3.20
C ASP A 86 -20.35 0.62 -4.50
N SER A 87 -19.48 -0.36 -4.71
CA SER A 87 -19.61 -1.38 -5.78
C SER A 87 -20.34 -2.64 -5.29
N GLY A 88 -20.73 -2.68 -4.01
CA GLY A 88 -21.49 -3.78 -3.40
C GLY A 88 -20.66 -5.00 -2.99
N LYS A 89 -19.44 -4.80 -2.49
CA LYS A 89 -18.58 -5.87 -1.93
C LYS A 89 -19.26 -6.60 -0.79
N THR A 90 -19.51 -5.89 0.32
CA THR A 90 -20.17 -6.40 1.52
C THR A 90 -21.50 -7.07 1.19
N THR A 91 -22.29 -6.45 0.30
CA THR A 91 -23.54 -7.04 -0.20
C THR A 91 -23.32 -8.38 -0.91
N LEU A 92 -22.32 -8.51 -1.77
CA LEU A 92 -21.95 -9.76 -2.43
C LEU A 92 -21.50 -10.80 -1.38
N THR A 93 -20.60 -10.43 -0.47
CA THR A 93 -20.11 -11.29 0.61
C THR A 93 -21.25 -11.86 1.44
N GLU A 94 -22.26 -11.04 1.79
CA GLU A 94 -23.45 -11.51 2.51
C GLU A 94 -24.32 -12.47 1.70
N ARG A 95 -24.48 -12.27 0.38
CA ARG A 95 -25.20 -13.24 -0.47
C ARG A 95 -24.44 -14.56 -0.52
N VAL A 96 -23.12 -14.54 -0.61
CA VAL A 96 -22.28 -15.75 -0.55
C VAL A 96 -22.46 -16.48 0.78
N LEU A 97 -22.42 -15.76 1.91
CA LEU A 97 -22.63 -16.37 3.24
C LEU A 97 -24.05 -16.93 3.43
N TYR A 98 -25.05 -16.36 2.77
CA TYR A 98 -26.42 -16.87 2.79
C TYR A 98 -26.56 -18.15 1.95
N TYR A 99 -26.09 -18.16 0.70
CA TYR A 99 -26.19 -19.35 -0.17
C TYR A 99 -25.35 -20.53 0.31
N THR A 100 -24.26 -20.27 1.02
CA THR A 100 -23.43 -21.31 1.69
C THR A 100 -24.02 -21.75 3.03
N GLY A 101 -25.23 -21.31 3.38
CA GLY A 101 -25.96 -21.69 4.60
C GLY A 101 -25.38 -21.13 5.91
N ARG A 102 -24.36 -20.26 5.83
CA ARG A 102 -23.66 -19.70 7.01
C ARG A 102 -24.40 -18.53 7.66
N VAL A 103 -25.31 -17.88 6.93
CA VAL A 103 -26.20 -16.81 7.44
C VAL A 103 -27.64 -17.18 7.14
N LYS A 104 -28.51 -17.11 8.17
CA LYS A 104 -29.92 -17.51 8.07
C LYS A 104 -30.80 -16.54 7.29
N ASP A 105 -30.45 -15.26 7.31
CA ASP A 105 -31.24 -14.23 6.66
C ASP A 105 -30.36 -13.05 6.23
N ILE A 106 -30.69 -12.45 5.09
CA ILE A 106 -29.86 -11.39 4.49
C ILE A 106 -30.36 -10.01 4.86
N HIS A 107 -29.47 -9.20 5.40
CA HIS A 107 -29.66 -7.80 5.76
C HIS A 107 -29.06 -6.86 4.69
N GLU A 108 -29.15 -5.55 4.92
CA GLU A 108 -28.53 -4.54 4.06
C GLU A 108 -27.65 -3.59 4.88
N VAL A 109 -26.50 -3.20 4.33
CA VAL A 109 -25.53 -2.26 4.94
C VAL A 109 -26.20 -0.95 5.40
N ARG A 110 -27.25 -0.50 4.68
CA ARG A 110 -28.08 0.68 5.04
C ARG A 110 -29.57 0.34 5.11
N GLY A 111 -29.89 -0.85 5.61
CA GLY A 111 -31.26 -1.33 5.79
C GLY A 111 -32.07 -0.49 6.80
N ARG A 112 -33.39 -0.49 6.63
CA ARG A 112 -34.33 0.13 7.60
C ARG A 112 -34.55 -0.70 8.87
N ASP A 113 -33.97 -1.88 8.92
CA ASP A 113 -34.02 -2.84 10.03
C ASP A 113 -33.02 -2.51 11.15
N GLY A 114 -32.00 -1.68 10.89
CA GLY A 114 -31.03 -1.23 11.88
C GLY A 114 -30.03 -2.31 12.35
N VAL A 115 -30.10 -3.51 11.78
CA VAL A 115 -29.18 -4.62 12.09
C VAL A 115 -27.83 -4.42 11.40
N GLY A 116 -27.85 -3.94 10.16
CA GLY A 116 -26.67 -3.77 9.31
C GLY A 116 -26.12 -5.10 8.80
N ALA A 117 -25.05 -5.03 7.98
CA ALA A 117 -24.41 -6.22 7.44
C ALA A 117 -23.64 -7.01 8.52
N LYS A 118 -23.62 -8.36 8.44
CA LYS A 118 -22.88 -9.21 9.42
C LYS A 118 -21.36 -8.99 9.34
N MET A 119 -20.86 -8.55 8.18
CA MET A 119 -19.43 -8.32 7.90
C MET A 119 -18.90 -7.01 8.50
N ASP A 120 -19.72 -5.95 8.48
CA ASP A 120 -19.40 -4.66 9.10
C ASP A 120 -19.68 -4.76 10.61
N HIS A 121 -18.71 -5.32 11.35
CA HIS A 121 -18.83 -5.66 12.76
C HIS A 121 -18.62 -4.45 13.69
N MET A 122 -17.87 -3.44 13.26
CA MET A 122 -17.66 -2.23 14.06
C MET A 122 -18.88 -1.30 13.98
N GLU A 123 -19.22 -0.65 15.10
CA GLU A 123 -20.26 0.38 15.13
C GLU A 123 -19.98 1.52 14.13
N LEU A 124 -18.70 1.88 13.96
CA LEU A 124 -18.24 2.90 13.01
C LEU A 124 -18.47 2.48 11.54
N GLU A 125 -18.27 1.21 11.21
CA GLU A 125 -18.50 0.69 9.84
C GLU A 125 -20.00 0.79 9.49
N ARG A 126 -20.87 0.41 10.44
CA ARG A 126 -22.33 0.52 10.31
C ARG A 126 -22.82 1.97 10.23
N GLU A 127 -22.28 2.85 11.08
CA GLU A 127 -22.64 4.27 11.13
C GLU A 127 -22.27 5.00 9.83
N LYS A 128 -21.08 4.72 9.27
CA LYS A 128 -20.62 5.32 8.01
C LYS A 128 -21.15 4.58 6.77
N GLY A 129 -21.48 3.30 6.90
CA GLY A 129 -21.82 2.39 5.80
C GLY A 129 -20.62 2.12 4.89
N ILE A 130 -19.43 1.96 5.47
CA ILE A 130 -18.19 1.57 4.78
C ILE A 130 -17.45 0.53 5.63
N THR A 131 -16.90 -0.49 4.96
CA THR A 131 -15.95 -1.42 5.57
C THR A 131 -14.61 -0.71 5.80
N ILE A 132 -14.06 -0.82 7.02
CA ILE A 132 -12.83 -0.15 7.49
C ILE A 132 -11.71 -1.17 7.63
N GLN A 133 -11.97 -2.27 8.35
CA GLN A 133 -11.02 -3.38 8.47
C GLN A 133 -11.39 -4.51 7.51
N SER A 134 -10.38 -5.27 7.08
CA SER A 134 -10.62 -6.53 6.37
C SER A 134 -11.29 -7.56 7.28
N ALA A 135 -12.31 -8.24 6.75
CA ALA A 135 -13.11 -9.21 7.50
C ALA A 135 -12.97 -10.60 6.88
N ALA A 136 -12.43 -11.54 7.67
CA ALA A 136 -12.13 -12.90 7.22
C ALA A 136 -13.23 -13.87 7.66
N THR A 137 -13.66 -14.75 6.74
CA THR A 137 -14.70 -15.76 6.99
C THR A 137 -14.36 -17.07 6.29
N PHE A 138 -14.99 -18.15 6.75
CA PHE A 138 -14.94 -19.46 6.12
C PHE A 138 -16.35 -19.94 5.73
N CYS A 139 -16.49 -20.50 4.54
CA CYS A 139 -17.70 -21.17 4.08
C CYS A 139 -17.41 -22.40 3.23
N ASP A 140 -18.43 -23.26 3.08
CA ASP A 140 -18.42 -24.40 2.17
C ASP A 140 -19.33 -24.11 0.98
N TRP A 141 -18.92 -24.46 -0.23
CA TRP A 141 -19.74 -24.34 -1.44
C TRP A 141 -19.79 -25.64 -2.21
N GLU A 142 -20.97 -26.03 -2.67
CA GLU A 142 -21.17 -27.17 -3.57
C GLU A 142 -21.19 -26.66 -5.01
N ALA A 143 -20.01 -26.63 -5.63
CA ALA A 143 -19.79 -26.04 -6.93
C ALA A 143 -20.31 -26.93 -8.07
N THR A 144 -20.92 -26.31 -9.07
CA THR A 144 -21.28 -26.98 -10.33
C THR A 144 -20.06 -27.01 -11.26
N PRO A 145 -19.58 -28.18 -11.73
CA PRO A 145 -18.42 -28.24 -12.63
C PRO A 145 -18.69 -27.53 -13.98
N PRO A 146 -17.70 -26.81 -14.55
CA PRO A 146 -17.86 -26.12 -15.84
C PRO A 146 -17.95 -27.10 -17.03
N ALA A 147 -17.47 -28.34 -16.87
CA ALA A 147 -17.70 -29.45 -17.77
C ALA A 147 -17.58 -30.77 -16.98
N LEU A 148 -18.37 -31.78 -17.35
CA LEU A 148 -18.23 -33.16 -16.87
C LEU A 148 -17.11 -33.86 -17.65
N GLU A 149 -16.21 -34.57 -16.96
CA GLU A 149 -15.47 -35.66 -17.59
C GLU A 149 -16.46 -36.77 -17.97
N ARG A 150 -16.62 -37.03 -19.27
CA ARG A 150 -17.13 -38.34 -19.71
C ARG A 150 -15.95 -39.28 -19.79
N SER A 151 -15.98 -40.36 -19.00
CA SER A 151 -15.08 -41.49 -19.15
C SER A 151 -15.05 -41.96 -20.62
N LEU A 152 -13.85 -42.29 -21.10
CA LEU A 152 -13.59 -42.83 -22.45
C LEU A 152 -14.28 -44.18 -22.72
N THR A 153 -14.90 -44.81 -21.71
CA THR A 153 -15.50 -46.15 -21.83
C THR A 153 -16.91 -46.18 -22.43
N GLY A 154 -17.57 -45.03 -22.64
CA GLY A 154 -18.77 -44.94 -23.49
C GLY A 154 -20.06 -45.59 -22.94
N GLU A 155 -20.06 -46.04 -21.68
CA GLU A 155 -21.28 -46.53 -21.03
C GLU A 155 -22.16 -45.36 -20.58
N LYS A 156 -23.46 -45.46 -20.87
CA LYS A 156 -24.48 -44.51 -20.40
C LYS A 156 -24.96 -44.94 -19.02
N ASP A 157 -24.29 -44.50 -17.97
CA ASP A 157 -24.89 -44.54 -16.64
C ASP A 157 -26.12 -43.62 -16.60
N GLY A 158 -27.24 -44.19 -16.16
CA GLY A 158 -28.56 -43.56 -16.21
C GLY A 158 -28.79 -42.51 -15.13
N MET A 159 -27.95 -41.48 -15.09
CA MET A 159 -28.10 -40.32 -14.21
C MET A 159 -28.64 -39.09 -14.96
N GLY A 160 -29.39 -38.26 -14.23
CA GLY A 160 -30.11 -37.11 -14.78
C GLY A 160 -29.23 -35.93 -15.19
N GLU A 161 -29.88 -34.91 -15.75
CA GLU A 161 -29.25 -33.69 -16.23
C GLU A 161 -28.66 -32.85 -15.07
N GLY A 162 -27.35 -32.98 -14.86
CA GLY A 162 -26.60 -32.22 -13.85
C GLY A 162 -25.38 -33.02 -13.42
N GLY A 163 -24.19 -32.43 -13.53
CA GLY A 163 -22.98 -33.10 -13.01
C GLY A 163 -23.00 -33.15 -11.49
N GLU A 164 -22.38 -34.18 -10.91
CA GLU A 164 -22.22 -34.24 -9.46
C GLU A 164 -21.54 -32.97 -8.96
N LYS A 165 -22.17 -32.32 -7.97
CA LYS A 165 -21.61 -31.11 -7.37
C LYS A 165 -20.43 -31.47 -6.48
N GLU A 166 -19.38 -30.68 -6.57
CA GLU A 166 -18.18 -30.88 -5.78
C GLU A 166 -18.12 -29.90 -4.61
N ARG A 167 -17.81 -30.38 -3.40
CA ARG A 167 -17.64 -29.52 -2.24
C ARG A 167 -16.27 -28.86 -2.21
N TYR A 168 -16.27 -27.54 -2.08
CA TYR A 168 -15.10 -26.68 -1.92
C TYR A 168 -15.15 -25.93 -0.58
N ALA A 169 -13.98 -25.71 0.00
CA ALA A 169 -13.74 -24.98 1.24
C ALA A 169 -13.19 -23.59 0.89
N ILE A 170 -13.96 -22.53 1.13
CA ILE A 170 -13.64 -21.16 0.69
C ILE A 170 -13.35 -20.28 1.91
N ASN A 171 -12.11 -19.78 2.00
CA ASN A 171 -11.77 -18.64 2.85
C ASN A 171 -12.02 -17.35 2.07
N ILE A 172 -12.83 -16.45 2.62
CA ILE A 172 -13.16 -15.15 2.04
C ILE A 172 -12.60 -14.05 2.92
N ILE A 173 -11.83 -13.14 2.34
CA ILE A 173 -11.46 -11.87 2.95
C ILE A 173 -12.20 -10.74 2.22
N ASP A 174 -13.16 -10.10 2.89
CA ASP A 174 -13.75 -8.86 2.39
C ASP A 174 -12.79 -7.71 2.67
N THR A 175 -12.53 -6.87 1.67
CA THR A 175 -11.50 -5.83 1.73
C THR A 175 -12.13 -4.44 1.65
N PRO A 176 -11.62 -3.42 2.37
CA PRO A 176 -12.15 -2.07 2.30
C PRO A 176 -11.97 -1.48 0.90
N GLY A 177 -12.92 -0.64 0.47
CA GLY A 177 -12.89 0.00 -0.86
C GLY A 177 -12.31 1.41 -0.89
N HIS A 178 -11.96 1.96 0.27
CA HIS A 178 -11.60 3.36 0.43
C HIS A 178 -10.08 3.55 0.40
N VAL A 179 -9.61 4.63 -0.24
CA VAL A 179 -8.17 4.91 -0.46
C VAL A 179 -7.39 4.95 0.85
N ASP A 180 -7.96 5.56 1.88
CA ASP A 180 -7.37 5.66 3.22
C ASP A 180 -7.10 4.30 3.88
N PHE A 181 -7.79 3.22 3.49
CA PHE A 181 -7.59 1.86 4.03
C PHE A 181 -6.89 0.93 3.02
N THR A 182 -6.11 1.50 2.09
CA THR A 182 -5.32 0.74 1.10
C THR A 182 -4.41 -0.30 1.71
N ILE A 183 -3.88 -0.08 2.93
CA ILE A 183 -3.03 -1.03 3.65
C ILE A 183 -3.74 -2.35 3.99
N GLU A 184 -5.03 -2.32 4.29
CA GLU A 184 -5.83 -3.53 4.51
C GLU A 184 -6.02 -4.33 3.21
N VAL A 185 -6.05 -3.64 2.06
CA VAL A 185 -6.09 -4.27 0.74
C VAL A 185 -4.74 -4.90 0.37
N GLU A 186 -3.62 -4.20 0.60
CA GLU A 186 -2.26 -4.77 0.45
C GLU A 186 -2.09 -6.03 1.29
N ARG A 187 -2.52 -5.97 2.56
CA ARG A 187 -2.48 -7.04 3.57
C ARG A 187 -3.27 -8.25 3.14
N ALA A 188 -4.50 -8.05 2.69
CA ALA A 188 -5.32 -9.13 2.18
C ALA A 188 -4.69 -9.74 0.92
N LEU A 189 -4.38 -8.93 -0.10
CA LEU A 189 -3.86 -9.43 -1.39
C LEU A 189 -2.53 -10.18 -1.26
N ARG A 190 -1.66 -9.83 -0.30
CA ARG A 190 -0.43 -10.59 0.00
C ARG A 190 -0.68 -12.01 0.51
N VAL A 191 -1.87 -12.27 1.05
CA VAL A 191 -2.24 -13.51 1.79
C VAL A 191 -3.22 -14.38 1.01
N LEU A 192 -3.72 -13.90 -0.14
CA LEU A 192 -4.73 -14.56 -0.94
C LEU A 192 -4.14 -15.23 -2.17
N ASP A 193 -4.80 -16.29 -2.64
CA ASP A 193 -4.40 -17.02 -3.85
C ASP A 193 -5.16 -16.55 -5.08
N GLY A 194 -6.36 -16.00 -4.90
CA GLY A 194 -7.12 -15.35 -5.96
C GLY A 194 -7.97 -14.18 -5.46
N ALA A 195 -8.57 -13.43 -6.38
CA ALA A 195 -9.47 -12.34 -6.02
C ALA A 195 -10.68 -12.22 -6.96
N VAL A 196 -11.78 -11.69 -6.42
CA VAL A 196 -12.95 -11.25 -7.17
C VAL A 196 -12.93 -9.72 -7.23
N LEU A 197 -12.66 -9.18 -8.42
CA LEU A 197 -12.69 -7.75 -8.69
C LEU A 197 -14.12 -7.33 -9.04
N VAL A 198 -14.82 -6.70 -8.09
CA VAL A 198 -16.20 -6.24 -8.30
C VAL A 198 -16.23 -4.86 -8.95
N LEU A 199 -17.06 -4.71 -9.98
CA LEU A 199 -17.25 -3.49 -10.75
C LEU A 199 -18.73 -3.12 -10.80
N CYS A 200 -19.04 -1.84 -10.91
CA CYS A 200 -20.42 -1.36 -11.03
C CYS A 200 -20.83 -1.27 -12.51
N ALA A 201 -21.94 -1.87 -12.92
CA ALA A 201 -22.46 -1.83 -14.30
C ALA A 201 -22.71 -0.40 -14.84
N VAL A 202 -22.98 0.56 -13.94
CA VAL A 202 -23.24 1.97 -14.29
C VAL A 202 -21.97 2.82 -14.20
N SER A 203 -21.12 2.63 -13.18
CA SER A 203 -19.92 3.45 -12.97
C SER A 203 -18.70 2.95 -13.75
N GLY A 204 -18.61 1.66 -14.07
CA GLY A 204 -17.47 1.03 -14.73
C GLY A 204 -16.17 1.14 -13.93
N VAL A 205 -15.05 1.27 -14.65
CA VAL A 205 -13.70 1.35 -14.06
C VAL A 205 -13.42 2.77 -13.55
N GLN A 206 -13.25 2.87 -12.22
CA GLN A 206 -12.97 4.10 -11.46
C GLN A 206 -11.49 4.20 -11.09
N SER A 207 -11.04 5.35 -10.55
CA SER A 207 -9.64 5.57 -10.17
C SER A 207 -9.12 4.54 -9.16
N GLN A 208 -9.88 4.27 -8.10
CA GLN A 208 -9.51 3.27 -7.08
C GLN A 208 -9.54 1.83 -7.63
N THR A 209 -10.31 1.56 -8.70
CA THR A 209 -10.24 0.27 -9.41
C THR A 209 -8.86 0.07 -10.02
N ILE A 210 -8.25 1.14 -10.56
CA ILE A 210 -6.90 1.11 -11.12
C ILE A 210 -5.87 0.89 -10.01
N THR A 211 -6.04 1.55 -8.84
CA THR A 211 -5.18 1.31 -7.66
C THR A 211 -5.23 -0.16 -7.23
N VAL A 212 -6.43 -0.74 -7.07
CA VAL A 212 -6.61 -2.15 -6.70
C VAL A 212 -6.03 -3.10 -7.75
N ASP A 213 -6.19 -2.79 -9.05
CA ASP A 213 -5.55 -3.55 -10.14
C ASP A 213 -4.02 -3.52 -10.06
N ARG A 214 -3.41 -2.35 -9.79
CA ARG A 214 -1.96 -2.20 -9.56
C ARG A 214 -1.50 -3.05 -8.37
N GLN A 215 -2.26 -3.08 -7.27
CA GLN A 215 -1.95 -3.90 -6.09
C GLN A 215 -2.02 -5.40 -6.39
N MET A 216 -3.09 -5.86 -7.06
CA MET A 216 -3.23 -7.26 -7.47
C MET A 216 -2.14 -7.67 -8.49
N LYS A 217 -1.70 -6.76 -9.37
CA LYS A 217 -0.57 -6.98 -10.28
C LYS A 217 0.76 -7.10 -9.50
N ARG A 218 1.00 -6.25 -8.50
CA ARG A 218 2.20 -6.29 -7.64
C ARG A 218 2.38 -7.64 -6.94
N TYR A 219 1.31 -8.20 -6.38
CA TYR A 219 1.35 -9.51 -5.71
C TYR A 219 1.07 -10.70 -6.64
N ASN A 220 1.05 -10.48 -7.96
CA ASN A 220 0.82 -11.54 -8.95
C ASN A 220 -0.49 -12.33 -8.76
N VAL A 221 -1.57 -11.72 -8.24
CA VAL A 221 -2.82 -12.40 -7.88
C VAL A 221 -3.74 -12.63 -9.11
N PRO A 222 -4.09 -13.88 -9.45
CA PRO A 222 -5.15 -14.25 -10.39
C PRO A 222 -6.52 -13.72 -9.96
N ARG A 223 -7.37 -13.36 -10.93
CA ARG A 223 -8.65 -12.73 -10.61
C ARG A 223 -9.79 -13.08 -11.57
N VAL A 224 -10.99 -13.02 -11.02
CA VAL A 224 -12.27 -13.04 -11.74
C VAL A 224 -12.89 -11.65 -11.62
N CYS A 225 -13.46 -11.12 -12.69
CA CYS A 225 -14.21 -9.86 -12.64
C CYS A 225 -15.71 -10.14 -12.47
N PHE A 226 -16.38 -9.39 -11.59
CA PHE A 226 -17.84 -9.45 -11.44
C PHE A 226 -18.46 -8.07 -11.63
N ILE A 227 -19.25 -7.92 -12.70
CA ILE A 227 -20.03 -6.70 -12.97
C ILE A 227 -21.34 -6.80 -12.19
N ASN A 228 -21.35 -6.13 -11.04
CA ASN A 228 -22.46 -6.03 -10.11
C ASN A 228 -23.36 -4.83 -10.44
N LYS A 229 -24.51 -4.75 -9.75
CA LYS A 229 -25.49 -3.67 -9.86
C LYS A 229 -26.13 -3.56 -11.26
N MET A 230 -26.28 -4.69 -11.96
CA MET A 230 -27.01 -4.81 -13.24
C MET A 230 -28.50 -4.46 -13.14
N ASP A 231 -29.03 -4.29 -11.93
CA ASP A 231 -30.38 -3.84 -11.61
C ASP A 231 -30.60 -2.32 -11.74
N ARG A 232 -29.52 -1.51 -11.81
CA ARG A 232 -29.62 -0.05 -11.88
C ARG A 232 -29.89 0.45 -13.29
N ALA A 233 -30.70 1.51 -13.40
CA ALA A 233 -30.92 2.23 -14.65
C ALA A 233 -29.60 2.65 -15.32
N GLY A 234 -29.46 2.39 -16.62
CA GLY A 234 -28.23 2.63 -17.39
C GLY A 234 -27.14 1.57 -17.20
N ALA A 235 -27.44 0.40 -16.63
CA ALA A 235 -26.51 -0.71 -16.54
C ALA A 235 -26.09 -1.21 -17.94
N ASN A 236 -24.79 -1.19 -18.23
CA ASN A 236 -24.25 -1.67 -19.50
C ASN A 236 -22.93 -2.44 -19.26
N PRO A 237 -22.96 -3.79 -19.22
CA PRO A 237 -21.78 -4.59 -18.90
C PRO A 237 -20.74 -4.58 -20.02
N TRP A 238 -21.16 -4.44 -21.28
CA TRP A 238 -20.28 -4.43 -22.45
C TRP A 238 -19.30 -3.24 -22.40
N ARG A 239 -19.83 -2.05 -22.13
CA ARG A 239 -19.02 -0.85 -21.89
C ARG A 239 -18.04 -1.01 -20.72
N VAL A 240 -18.39 -1.79 -19.70
CA VAL A 240 -17.48 -2.06 -18.57
C VAL A 240 -16.38 -3.04 -18.96
N ILE A 241 -16.67 -4.05 -19.79
CA ILE A 241 -15.66 -4.96 -20.36
C ILE A 241 -14.67 -4.19 -21.24
N ASP A 242 -15.16 -3.30 -22.10
CA ASP A 242 -14.28 -2.44 -22.92
C ASP A 242 -13.41 -1.52 -22.04
N GLN A 243 -13.94 -1.01 -20.93
CA GLN A 243 -13.14 -0.24 -19.96
C GLN A 243 -12.11 -1.09 -19.21
N ILE A 244 -12.39 -2.37 -18.91
CA ILE A 244 -11.39 -3.30 -18.36
C ILE A 244 -10.24 -3.45 -19.37
N ARG A 245 -10.56 -3.74 -20.64
CA ARG A 245 -9.58 -3.89 -21.72
C ARG A 245 -8.73 -2.63 -21.93
N GLN A 246 -9.37 -1.47 -22.01
CA GLN A 246 -8.69 -0.20 -22.31
C GLN A 246 -7.94 0.40 -21.11
N LYS A 247 -8.61 0.52 -19.95
CA LYS A 247 -8.05 1.24 -18.78
C LYS A 247 -7.20 0.37 -17.86
N LEU A 248 -7.57 -0.90 -17.67
CA LEU A 248 -6.78 -1.84 -16.85
C LEU A 248 -5.77 -2.62 -17.69
N ARG A 249 -5.86 -2.54 -19.03
CA ARG A 249 -5.00 -3.28 -19.97
C ARG A 249 -4.98 -4.78 -19.68
N LEU A 250 -6.15 -5.34 -19.38
CA LEU A 250 -6.37 -6.77 -19.14
C LEU A 250 -7.08 -7.38 -20.34
N ASN A 251 -6.56 -8.49 -20.88
CA ASN A 251 -7.35 -9.35 -21.76
C ASN A 251 -8.46 -9.98 -20.91
N ALA A 252 -9.70 -9.67 -21.27
CA ALA A 252 -10.88 -10.05 -20.53
C ALA A 252 -12.04 -10.23 -21.49
N ALA A 253 -12.89 -11.23 -21.25
CA ALA A 253 -14.12 -11.43 -22.01
C ALA A 253 -15.25 -11.91 -21.09
N ALA A 254 -16.49 -11.69 -21.54
CA ALA A 254 -17.66 -12.20 -20.85
C ALA A 254 -17.70 -13.72 -20.92
N VAL A 255 -17.83 -14.38 -19.76
CA VAL A 255 -18.24 -15.80 -19.72
C VAL A 255 -19.76 -15.95 -19.64
N GLN A 256 -20.48 -14.83 -19.51
CA GLN A 256 -21.92 -14.79 -19.32
C GLN A 256 -22.61 -13.63 -20.07
N VAL A 257 -23.82 -13.87 -20.56
CA VAL A 257 -24.74 -12.85 -21.09
C VAL A 257 -25.92 -12.68 -20.12
N PRO A 258 -26.28 -11.47 -19.68
CA PRO A 258 -27.41 -11.29 -18.76
C PRO A 258 -28.75 -11.50 -19.49
N ILE A 259 -29.69 -12.18 -18.84
CA ILE A 259 -31.06 -12.37 -19.34
C ILE A 259 -31.91 -11.22 -18.79
N GLY A 260 -32.12 -10.22 -19.65
CA GLY A 260 -32.70 -8.93 -19.28
C GLY A 260 -31.70 -7.98 -18.62
N ALA A 261 -32.17 -6.80 -18.26
CA ALA A 261 -31.39 -5.75 -17.59
C ALA A 261 -32.30 -4.95 -16.65
N GLU A 262 -31.70 -4.21 -15.71
CA GLU A 262 -32.39 -3.28 -14.80
C GLU A 262 -33.50 -3.99 -13.97
N ASP A 263 -34.76 -3.60 -14.15
CA ASP A 263 -35.90 -4.26 -13.51
C ASP A 263 -36.29 -5.61 -14.11
N ASN A 264 -35.82 -5.92 -15.32
CA ASN A 264 -36.12 -7.15 -16.04
C ASN A 264 -35.00 -8.21 -15.96
N LEU A 265 -33.94 -7.99 -15.17
CA LEU A 265 -32.88 -8.98 -14.97
C LEU A 265 -33.41 -10.22 -14.23
N ARG A 266 -33.36 -11.39 -14.87
CA ARG A 266 -33.92 -12.66 -14.34
C ARG A 266 -32.91 -13.80 -14.23
N GLY A 267 -31.77 -13.70 -14.92
CA GLY A 267 -30.81 -14.78 -15.02
C GLY A 267 -29.59 -14.41 -15.87
N VAL A 268 -28.79 -15.41 -16.21
CA VAL A 268 -27.61 -15.31 -17.09
C VAL A 268 -27.53 -16.53 -18.01
N VAL A 269 -27.04 -16.35 -19.23
CA VAL A 269 -26.63 -17.44 -20.12
C VAL A 269 -25.14 -17.69 -19.88
N ASP A 270 -24.78 -18.91 -19.51
CA ASP A 270 -23.40 -19.39 -19.40
C ASP A 270 -22.87 -19.76 -20.80
N LEU A 271 -21.83 -19.06 -21.26
CA LEU A 271 -21.25 -19.26 -22.59
C LEU A 271 -20.29 -20.46 -22.67
N VAL A 272 -19.82 -20.98 -21.53
CA VAL A 272 -18.92 -22.14 -21.45
C VAL A 272 -19.74 -23.43 -21.39
N ARG A 273 -20.73 -23.49 -20.49
CA ARG A 273 -21.66 -24.64 -20.37
C ARG A 273 -22.74 -24.65 -21.45
N TRP A 274 -22.99 -23.50 -22.07
CA TRP A 274 -24.04 -23.29 -23.08
C TRP A 274 -25.47 -23.55 -22.55
N LYS A 275 -25.77 -22.98 -21.37
CA LYS A 275 -27.04 -23.12 -20.66
C LYS A 275 -27.58 -21.76 -20.22
N ALA A 276 -28.89 -21.60 -20.19
CA ALA A 276 -29.54 -20.47 -19.54
C ALA A 276 -29.81 -20.80 -18.05
N ILE A 277 -29.40 -19.91 -17.16
CA ILE A 277 -29.49 -20.05 -15.71
C ILE A 277 -30.42 -18.95 -15.18
N TYR A 278 -31.50 -19.34 -14.52
CA TYR A 278 -32.49 -18.43 -13.93
C TYR A 278 -32.43 -18.51 -12.39
N ASN A 279 -32.51 -17.35 -11.74
CA ASN A 279 -32.60 -17.25 -10.29
C ASN A 279 -34.06 -17.02 -9.87
N HIS A 280 -34.67 -18.04 -9.26
CA HIS A 280 -36.03 -18.02 -8.75
C HIS A 280 -36.06 -18.18 -7.22
N GLY A 281 -37.27 -18.24 -6.65
CA GLY A 281 -37.46 -18.47 -5.22
C GLY A 281 -37.22 -17.26 -4.33
N TYR A 282 -37.39 -17.46 -3.03
CA TYR A 282 -37.10 -16.43 -2.03
C TYR A 282 -35.61 -16.11 -2.02
N LYS A 283 -35.25 -14.84 -2.22
CA LYS A 283 -33.85 -14.37 -2.32
C LYS A 283 -32.99 -15.18 -3.31
N GLY A 284 -33.57 -15.63 -4.43
CA GLY A 284 -32.81 -16.18 -5.57
C GLY A 284 -32.17 -17.57 -5.36
N VAL A 285 -32.60 -18.30 -4.33
CA VAL A 285 -32.06 -19.62 -3.93
C VAL A 285 -32.35 -20.72 -4.96
N ASP A 286 -33.50 -20.69 -5.62
CA ASP A 286 -33.91 -21.72 -6.56
C ASP A 286 -33.26 -21.45 -7.92
N VAL A 287 -32.07 -22.01 -8.14
CA VAL A 287 -31.35 -21.93 -9.41
C VAL A 287 -31.91 -22.96 -10.38
N VAL A 288 -32.49 -22.49 -11.48
CA VAL A 288 -33.06 -23.34 -12.55
C VAL A 288 -32.18 -23.21 -13.79
N GLU A 289 -31.61 -24.33 -14.24
CA GLU A 289 -30.84 -24.40 -15.48
C GLU A 289 -31.70 -24.97 -16.62
N THR A 290 -31.54 -24.42 -17.83
CA THR A 290 -32.20 -24.90 -19.04
C THR A 290 -31.24 -24.90 -20.23
N ASP A 291 -31.34 -25.91 -21.10
CA ASP A 291 -30.54 -25.99 -22.33
C ASP A 291 -31.08 -25.07 -23.44
N GLU A 292 -32.31 -24.59 -23.30
CA GLU A 292 -32.93 -23.64 -24.22
C GLU A 292 -32.53 -22.19 -23.89
N ILE A 293 -31.63 -21.63 -24.70
CA ILE A 293 -31.29 -20.20 -24.66
C ILE A 293 -32.43 -19.38 -25.30
N PRO A 294 -32.90 -18.27 -24.68
CA PRO A 294 -33.93 -17.40 -25.25
C PRO A 294 -33.63 -16.97 -26.70
N ALA A 295 -34.63 -17.08 -27.58
CA ALA A 295 -34.46 -16.90 -29.02
C ALA A 295 -34.00 -15.48 -29.41
N ASP A 296 -34.36 -14.47 -28.62
CA ASP A 296 -33.92 -13.08 -28.73
C ASP A 296 -32.44 -12.88 -28.34
N LEU A 297 -31.91 -13.71 -27.44
CA LEU A 297 -30.52 -13.64 -26.99
C LEU A 297 -29.59 -14.61 -27.72
N LYS A 298 -30.11 -15.67 -28.35
CA LYS A 298 -29.31 -16.76 -28.93
C LYS A 298 -28.23 -16.27 -29.90
N GLN A 299 -28.58 -15.47 -30.91
CA GLN A 299 -27.61 -14.94 -31.89
C GLN A 299 -26.52 -14.07 -31.22
N PHE A 300 -26.90 -13.31 -30.20
CA PHE A 300 -25.97 -12.46 -29.46
C PHE A 300 -25.06 -13.28 -28.52
N ALA A 301 -25.58 -14.35 -27.91
CA ALA A 301 -24.80 -15.31 -27.14
C ALA A 301 -23.81 -16.08 -28.02
N GLU A 302 -24.19 -16.44 -29.25
CA GLU A 302 -23.29 -17.06 -30.24
C GLU A 302 -22.13 -16.12 -30.59
N GLN A 303 -22.43 -14.84 -30.88
CA GLN A 303 -21.41 -13.80 -31.10
C GLN A 303 -20.48 -13.63 -29.90
N LYS A 304 -21.03 -13.59 -28.67
CA LYS A 304 -20.22 -13.43 -27.44
C LYS A 304 -19.42 -14.67 -27.06
N ARG A 305 -19.88 -15.87 -27.41
CA ARG A 305 -19.09 -17.10 -27.27
C ARG A 305 -17.95 -17.16 -28.29
N GLN A 306 -18.15 -16.67 -29.52
CA GLN A 306 -17.06 -16.53 -30.48
C GLN A 306 -16.01 -15.54 -29.97
N GLU A 307 -16.41 -14.34 -29.53
CA GLU A 307 -15.50 -13.34 -28.93
C GLU A 307 -14.74 -13.91 -27.71
N LEU A 308 -15.41 -14.70 -26.86
CA LEU A 308 -14.79 -15.39 -25.73
C LEU A 308 -13.70 -16.37 -26.19
N VAL A 309 -14.00 -17.22 -27.19
CA VAL A 309 -13.04 -18.19 -27.75
C VAL A 309 -11.83 -17.48 -28.35
N GLU A 310 -12.05 -16.46 -29.19
CA GLU A 310 -10.98 -15.65 -29.81
C GLU A 310 -10.05 -15.06 -28.75
N GLN A 311 -10.59 -14.40 -27.73
CA GLN A 311 -9.81 -13.77 -26.66
C GLN A 311 -9.06 -14.76 -25.76
N ILE A 312 -9.53 -16.01 -25.64
CA ILE A 312 -8.81 -17.06 -24.91
C ILE A 312 -7.72 -17.69 -25.78
N CYS A 313 -7.95 -17.88 -27.08
CA CYS A 313 -6.93 -18.39 -28.00
C CYS A 313 -5.70 -17.46 -28.10
N ASP A 314 -5.90 -16.14 -27.96
CA ASP A 314 -4.80 -15.16 -27.82
C ASP A 314 -3.99 -15.32 -26.51
N ALA A 315 -4.53 -16.00 -25.50
CA ALA A 315 -3.95 -16.13 -24.16
C ALA A 315 -3.45 -17.55 -23.82
N ASP A 316 -4.06 -18.59 -24.37
CA ASP A 316 -3.75 -20.01 -24.12
C ASP A 316 -3.29 -20.71 -25.41
N GLU A 317 -2.01 -21.08 -25.43
CA GLU A 317 -1.33 -21.66 -26.61
C GLU A 317 -2.01 -22.96 -27.08
N VAL A 318 -2.52 -23.79 -26.15
CA VAL A 318 -3.18 -25.07 -26.49
C VAL A 318 -4.52 -24.85 -27.22
N LEU A 319 -5.32 -23.86 -26.81
CA LEU A 319 -6.53 -23.48 -27.55
C LEU A 319 -6.23 -22.69 -28.82
N GLY A 320 -5.17 -21.88 -28.85
CA GLY A 320 -4.68 -21.21 -30.05
C GLY A 320 -4.33 -22.20 -31.15
N ASP A 321 -3.53 -23.23 -30.83
CA ASP A 321 -3.14 -24.29 -31.77
C ASP A 321 -4.36 -25.06 -32.30
N LYS A 322 -5.32 -25.43 -31.43
CA LYS A 322 -6.57 -26.08 -31.85
C LYS A 322 -7.37 -25.23 -32.83
N LEU A 323 -7.50 -23.93 -32.57
CA LEU A 323 -8.21 -23.01 -33.46
C LEU A 323 -7.52 -22.88 -34.83
N ILE A 324 -6.18 -22.81 -34.84
CA ILE A 324 -5.37 -22.74 -36.07
C ILE A 324 -5.48 -24.03 -36.90
N MET A 325 -5.61 -25.18 -36.25
CA MET A 325 -5.81 -26.49 -36.90
C MET A 325 -7.26 -26.78 -37.31
N GLU A 326 -8.18 -25.81 -37.14
CA GLU A 326 -9.63 -25.95 -37.37
C GLU A 326 -10.27 -27.08 -36.54
N GLU A 327 -9.67 -27.44 -35.38
CA GLU A 327 -10.22 -28.46 -34.49
C GLU A 327 -11.42 -27.93 -33.66
N PRO A 328 -12.47 -28.74 -33.44
CA PRO A 328 -13.63 -28.33 -32.66
C PRO A 328 -13.29 -28.18 -31.16
N ILE A 329 -13.33 -26.95 -30.66
CA ILE A 329 -13.11 -26.65 -29.23
C ILE A 329 -14.30 -27.15 -28.41
N SER A 330 -14.05 -28.13 -27.54
CA SER A 330 -15.05 -28.65 -26.59
C SER A 330 -15.26 -27.70 -25.40
N ASN A 331 -16.40 -27.80 -24.71
CA ASN A 331 -16.65 -27.01 -23.50
C ASN A 331 -15.63 -27.34 -22.37
N HIS A 332 -15.11 -28.57 -22.34
CA HIS A 332 -14.03 -28.97 -21.43
C HIS A 332 -12.70 -28.29 -21.78
N ASP A 333 -12.30 -28.31 -23.07
CA ASP A 333 -11.10 -27.61 -23.54
C ASP A 333 -11.17 -26.11 -23.22
N LEU A 334 -12.33 -25.50 -23.46
CA LEU A 334 -12.60 -24.09 -23.18
C LEU A 334 -12.47 -23.77 -21.69
N ALA A 335 -13.11 -24.54 -20.81
CA ALA A 335 -13.01 -24.37 -19.37
C ALA A 335 -11.56 -24.54 -18.85
N ALA A 336 -10.85 -25.55 -19.36
CA ALA A 336 -9.45 -25.81 -19.00
C ALA A 336 -8.53 -24.67 -19.47
N GLY A 337 -8.75 -24.11 -20.67
CA GLY A 337 -8.02 -22.95 -21.17
C GLY A 337 -8.30 -21.68 -20.38
N ILE A 338 -9.56 -21.42 -20.00
CA ILE A 338 -9.90 -20.30 -19.09
C ILE A 338 -9.14 -20.44 -17.77
N ARG A 339 -9.10 -21.63 -17.16
CA ARG A 339 -8.35 -21.88 -15.92
C ARG A 339 -6.86 -21.60 -16.09
N ARG A 340 -6.21 -22.17 -17.12
CA ARG A 340 -4.77 -21.95 -17.40
C ARG A 340 -4.45 -20.47 -17.63
N ALA A 341 -5.26 -19.78 -18.44
CA ALA A 341 -5.06 -18.37 -18.76
C ALA A 341 -5.37 -17.43 -17.57
N ALA A 342 -6.31 -17.81 -16.69
CA ALA A 342 -6.63 -17.07 -15.47
C ALA A 342 -5.51 -17.18 -14.42
N ILE A 343 -5.03 -18.40 -14.13
CA ILE A 343 -3.92 -18.64 -13.18
C ILE A 343 -2.63 -17.95 -13.65
N THR A 344 -2.33 -18.01 -14.94
CA THR A 344 -1.18 -17.30 -15.53
C THR A 344 -1.40 -15.79 -15.70
N ARG A 345 -2.61 -15.28 -15.38
CA ARG A 345 -3.03 -13.87 -15.50
C ARG A 345 -2.98 -13.29 -16.92
N LYS A 346 -2.90 -14.16 -17.93
CA LYS A 346 -3.01 -13.79 -19.35
C LYS A 346 -4.45 -13.47 -19.76
N PHE A 347 -5.45 -13.98 -19.04
CA PHE A 347 -6.88 -13.74 -19.27
C PHE A 347 -7.63 -13.47 -17.95
N THR A 348 -8.73 -12.73 -18.00
CA THR A 348 -9.62 -12.47 -16.85
C THR A 348 -11.08 -12.75 -17.24
N PRO A 349 -11.72 -13.81 -16.72
CA PRO A 349 -13.13 -14.09 -17.01
C PRO A 349 -14.03 -13.05 -16.34
N VAL A 350 -15.04 -12.55 -17.07
CA VAL A 350 -15.99 -11.54 -16.59
C VAL A 350 -17.39 -12.12 -16.44
N TYR A 351 -17.89 -12.08 -15.21
CA TYR A 351 -19.24 -12.45 -14.80
C TYR A 351 -20.14 -11.22 -14.68
N VAL A 352 -21.45 -11.42 -14.74
CA VAL A 352 -22.46 -10.34 -14.68
C VAL A 352 -23.59 -10.69 -13.72
N GLY A 353 -24.11 -9.72 -12.96
CA GLY A 353 -25.25 -9.98 -12.08
C GLY A 353 -25.63 -8.82 -11.17
N SER A 354 -26.48 -9.13 -10.19
CA SER A 354 -26.89 -8.20 -9.13
C SER A 354 -26.94 -8.94 -7.79
N ALA A 355 -26.01 -8.59 -6.91
CA ALA A 355 -26.03 -9.04 -5.51
C ALA A 355 -27.24 -8.46 -4.74
N PHE A 356 -27.80 -7.33 -5.18
CA PHE A 356 -29.00 -6.75 -4.58
C PHE A 356 -30.25 -7.56 -4.92
N LYS A 357 -30.44 -7.89 -6.21
CA LYS A 357 -31.58 -8.69 -6.70
C LYS A 357 -31.42 -10.20 -6.55
N ASN A 358 -30.29 -10.68 -6.05
CA ASN A 358 -30.01 -12.09 -5.85
C ASN A 358 -29.89 -12.89 -7.17
N VAL A 359 -29.38 -12.23 -8.23
CA VAL A 359 -29.26 -12.82 -9.57
C VAL A 359 -27.78 -12.90 -9.99
N GLY A 360 -27.35 -14.06 -10.49
CA GLY A 360 -26.01 -14.26 -11.05
C GLY A 360 -24.88 -14.36 -10.02
N VAL A 361 -25.17 -14.56 -8.73
CA VAL A 361 -24.14 -14.69 -7.67
C VAL A 361 -23.62 -16.13 -7.54
N GLN A 362 -24.50 -17.14 -7.57
CA GLN A 362 -24.09 -18.55 -7.49
C GLN A 362 -23.15 -18.97 -8.63
N PRO A 363 -23.38 -18.57 -9.90
CA PRO A 363 -22.44 -18.84 -10.98
C PRO A 363 -21.05 -18.19 -10.80
N VAL A 364 -20.94 -17.09 -10.03
CA VAL A 364 -19.63 -16.51 -9.67
C VAL A 364 -18.89 -17.40 -8.69
N LEU A 365 -19.58 -18.06 -7.75
CA LEU A 365 -18.98 -19.03 -6.83
C LEU A 365 -18.52 -20.30 -7.54
N ASP A 366 -19.31 -20.80 -8.49
CA ASP A 366 -18.90 -21.89 -9.39
C ASP A 366 -17.65 -21.48 -10.20
N GLY A 367 -17.63 -20.25 -10.73
CA GLY A 367 -16.49 -19.65 -11.41
C GLY A 367 -15.23 -19.49 -10.56
N VAL A 368 -15.38 -19.11 -9.29
CA VAL A 368 -14.29 -19.05 -8.30
C VAL A 368 -13.69 -20.44 -8.09
N CYS A 369 -14.53 -21.47 -7.91
CA CYS A 369 -14.03 -22.84 -7.73
C CYS A 369 -13.37 -23.37 -9.00
N ALA A 370 -13.94 -23.10 -10.17
CA ALA A 370 -13.45 -23.55 -11.47
C ALA A 370 -12.15 -22.87 -11.94
N TYR A 371 -12.04 -21.54 -11.81
CA TYR A 371 -11.02 -20.76 -12.53
C TYR A 371 -9.98 -20.06 -11.65
N LEU A 372 -10.23 -19.87 -10.34
CA LEU A 372 -9.19 -19.38 -9.43
C LEU A 372 -8.31 -20.55 -8.92
N PRO A 373 -7.05 -20.26 -8.58
CA PRO A 373 -6.11 -21.28 -8.17
C PRO A 373 -6.44 -21.86 -6.78
N ASP A 374 -5.90 -23.05 -6.53
CA ASP A 374 -5.73 -23.59 -5.19
C ASP A 374 -4.34 -23.22 -4.60
N PRO A 375 -4.11 -23.39 -3.29
CA PRO A 375 -2.88 -22.92 -2.65
C PRO A 375 -1.58 -23.62 -3.11
N SER A 376 -1.67 -24.72 -3.88
CA SER A 376 -0.51 -25.40 -4.48
C SER A 376 -0.09 -24.85 -5.84
N GLU A 377 -0.98 -24.14 -6.53
CA GLU A 377 -0.74 -23.59 -7.87
C GLU A 377 -0.10 -22.18 -7.85
N VAL A 378 -0.07 -21.53 -6.68
CA VAL A 378 0.51 -20.19 -6.50
C VAL A 378 1.93 -20.30 -5.97
N ALA A 379 2.90 -19.82 -6.74
CA ALA A 379 4.29 -19.73 -6.29
C ALA A 379 4.45 -18.73 -5.15
N VAL A 380 4.93 -19.19 -4.00
CA VAL A 380 5.16 -18.36 -2.81
C VAL A 380 6.65 -18.36 -2.46
N GLU A 381 7.19 -17.16 -2.21
CA GLU A 381 8.61 -16.95 -1.92
C GLU A 381 8.85 -16.40 -0.51
N ALA A 382 9.94 -16.87 0.08
CA ALA A 382 10.50 -16.42 1.35
C ALA A 382 12.00 -16.13 1.24
N THR A 383 12.56 -15.41 2.21
CA THR A 383 13.99 -15.12 2.32
C THR A 383 14.57 -15.85 3.53
N ASP A 384 15.68 -16.56 3.37
CA ASP A 384 16.39 -17.15 4.52
C ASP A 384 17.27 -16.08 5.20
N THR A 385 16.95 -15.77 6.46
CA THR A 385 17.69 -14.78 7.26
C THR A 385 19.12 -15.19 7.62
N LYS A 386 19.52 -16.46 7.40
CA LYS A 386 20.93 -16.90 7.52
C LYS A 386 21.78 -16.52 6.31
N LEU A 387 21.17 -16.26 5.15
CA LEU A 387 21.87 -15.92 3.93
C LEU A 387 22.00 -14.39 3.77
N PRO A 388 22.98 -13.89 3.00
CA PRO A 388 23.09 -12.46 2.69
C PRO A 388 21.79 -11.89 2.09
N VAL A 389 21.51 -10.60 2.33
CA VAL A 389 20.26 -9.93 1.90
C VAL A 389 19.97 -10.05 0.40
N ASN A 390 21.01 -10.14 -0.44
CA ASN A 390 20.90 -10.27 -1.90
C ASN A 390 20.85 -11.74 -2.39
N SER A 391 20.55 -12.70 -1.52
CA SER A 391 20.44 -14.12 -1.89
C SER A 391 19.13 -14.37 -2.64
N PRO A 392 19.09 -15.35 -3.57
CA PRO A 392 17.85 -15.69 -4.26
C PRO A 392 16.77 -16.13 -3.26
N PRO A 393 15.48 -15.82 -3.53
CA PRO A 393 14.38 -16.27 -2.70
C PRO A 393 14.25 -17.79 -2.71
N VAL A 394 13.75 -18.33 -1.60
CA VAL A 394 13.44 -19.75 -1.41
C VAL A 394 11.95 -19.96 -1.69
N GLN A 395 11.64 -20.95 -2.53
CA GLN A 395 10.26 -21.38 -2.80
C GLN A 395 9.68 -22.07 -1.56
N VAL A 396 8.46 -21.69 -1.17
CA VAL A 396 7.71 -22.23 -0.04
C VAL A 396 6.68 -23.20 -0.58
N ILE A 397 6.78 -24.48 -0.19
CA ILE A 397 5.96 -25.57 -0.74
C ILE A 397 4.90 -25.98 0.29
N PRO A 398 3.60 -26.02 -0.03
CA PRO A 398 2.53 -26.26 0.94
C PRO A 398 2.35 -27.72 1.37
N ALA A 399 3.46 -28.43 1.60
CA ALA A 399 3.48 -29.75 2.19
C ALA A 399 3.14 -29.70 3.69
N SER A 400 2.52 -30.76 4.22
CA SER A 400 2.24 -30.87 5.66
C SER A 400 3.46 -31.33 6.48
N ASP A 401 4.30 -32.18 5.91
CA ASP A 401 5.42 -32.84 6.61
C ASP A 401 6.75 -32.08 6.52
N VAL A 402 6.69 -30.75 6.43
CA VAL A 402 7.85 -29.85 6.46
C VAL A 402 7.78 -28.87 7.63
N ALA A 403 8.91 -28.19 7.87
CA ALA A 403 9.02 -27.16 8.89
C ALA A 403 7.95 -26.07 8.74
N LEU A 404 7.34 -25.66 9.84
CA LEU A 404 6.27 -24.66 9.85
C LEU A 404 6.75 -23.31 9.32
N VAL A 405 5.97 -22.70 8.43
CA VAL A 405 6.04 -21.26 8.10
C VAL A 405 4.62 -20.70 8.02
N GLY A 406 4.32 -19.71 8.86
CA GLY A 406 3.06 -18.96 8.84
C GLY A 406 3.29 -17.45 8.89
N LEU A 407 2.42 -16.69 8.24
CA LEU A 407 2.47 -15.22 8.19
C LEU A 407 1.30 -14.64 9.00
N ALA A 408 1.60 -13.89 10.05
CA ALA A 408 0.61 -13.08 10.75
C ALA A 408 0.30 -11.82 9.93
N PHE A 409 -0.96 -11.63 9.54
CA PHE A 409 -1.34 -10.55 8.62
C PHE A 409 -2.29 -9.53 9.24
N LYS A 410 -3.36 -9.95 9.93
CA LYS A 410 -4.30 -9.06 10.63
C LYS A 410 -4.18 -9.23 12.14
N LEU A 411 -4.25 -8.11 12.87
CA LEU A 411 -4.37 -8.07 14.33
C LEU A 411 -5.71 -7.43 14.71
N GLU A 412 -6.34 -7.92 15.78
CA GLU A 412 -7.66 -7.46 16.23
C GLU A 412 -7.72 -7.62 17.76
N GLU A 413 -8.21 -6.65 18.54
CA GLU A 413 -8.66 -6.93 19.92
C GLU A 413 -10.15 -7.20 19.92
N GLY A 414 -10.54 -8.42 20.28
CA GLY A 414 -11.89 -8.71 20.72
C GLY A 414 -12.04 -8.48 22.23
N ARG A 415 -13.27 -8.63 22.74
CA ARG A 415 -13.57 -8.63 24.20
C ARG A 415 -12.80 -9.70 24.99
N PHE A 416 -12.23 -10.69 24.30
CA PHE A 416 -11.48 -11.82 24.84
C PHE A 416 -9.95 -11.65 24.71
N GLY A 417 -9.48 -10.46 24.33
CA GLY A 417 -8.06 -10.13 24.12
C GLY A 417 -7.64 -10.10 22.65
N GLN A 418 -6.33 -9.99 22.43
CA GLN A 418 -5.74 -9.91 21.09
C GLN A 418 -5.87 -11.24 20.32
N LEU A 419 -6.48 -11.14 19.15
CA LEU A 419 -6.53 -12.12 18.07
C LEU A 419 -5.47 -11.77 17.00
N THR A 420 -4.69 -12.76 16.62
CA THR A 420 -3.67 -12.66 15.56
C THR A 420 -4.05 -13.63 14.45
N TYR A 421 -4.47 -13.10 13.29
CA TYR A 421 -4.81 -13.89 12.11
C TYR A 421 -3.55 -14.28 11.35
N MET A 422 -3.46 -15.55 10.97
CA MET A 422 -2.30 -16.14 10.32
C MET A 422 -2.73 -17.04 9.17
N ARG A 423 -2.02 -16.93 8.03
CA ARG A 423 -2.02 -17.95 6.99
C ARG A 423 -0.83 -18.88 7.18
N VAL A 424 -1.06 -20.19 7.20
CA VAL A 424 0.01 -21.20 7.19
C VAL A 424 0.35 -21.50 5.75
N TYR A 425 1.62 -21.33 5.37
CA TYR A 425 2.08 -21.61 4.01
C TYR A 425 2.65 -23.01 3.85
N GLN A 426 3.38 -23.51 4.86
CA GLN A 426 3.91 -24.87 4.88
C GLN A 426 3.98 -25.42 6.32
N GLY A 427 3.98 -26.74 6.46
CA GLY A 427 3.93 -27.43 7.75
C GLY A 427 2.54 -27.42 8.40
N VAL A 428 2.49 -27.83 9.67
CA VAL A 428 1.24 -27.91 10.46
C VAL A 428 1.36 -27.16 11.78
N LEU A 429 0.47 -26.20 12.00
CA LEU A 429 0.35 -25.46 13.26
C LEU A 429 -0.55 -26.25 14.24
N LYS A 430 -0.02 -26.64 15.39
CA LYS A 430 -0.76 -27.44 16.40
C LYS A 430 -1.01 -26.65 17.68
N ARG A 431 -2.19 -26.81 18.26
CA ARG A 431 -2.57 -26.25 19.56
C ARG A 431 -1.61 -26.75 20.64
N GLY A 432 -1.16 -25.85 21.52
CA GLY A 432 -0.17 -26.14 22.55
C GLY A 432 1.29 -26.17 22.06
N GLY A 433 1.52 -26.13 20.74
CA GLY A 433 2.85 -26.08 20.13
C GLY A 433 3.63 -24.80 20.47
N VAL A 434 4.93 -24.81 20.18
CA VAL A 434 5.82 -23.66 20.34
C VAL A 434 6.26 -23.18 18.96
N ILE A 435 6.07 -21.89 18.71
CA ILE A 435 6.46 -21.20 17.48
C ILE A 435 7.42 -20.06 17.80
N PHE A 436 8.15 -19.60 16.79
CA PHE A 436 9.22 -18.62 16.89
C PHE A 436 8.95 -17.48 15.93
N ASN A 437 8.93 -16.25 16.42
CA ASN A 437 8.82 -15.06 15.58
C ASN A 437 10.15 -14.80 14.86
N ALA A 438 10.20 -14.90 13.54
CA ALA A 438 11.43 -14.84 12.74
C ALA A 438 12.19 -13.50 12.88
N ARG A 439 11.46 -12.39 13.06
CA ARG A 439 12.03 -11.03 13.21
C ARG A 439 12.64 -10.78 14.59
N THR A 440 12.05 -11.33 15.65
CA THR A 440 12.44 -11.02 17.04
C THR A 440 13.10 -12.17 17.79
N GLY A 441 13.12 -13.38 17.22
CA GLY A 441 13.60 -14.62 17.85
C GLY A 441 12.76 -15.08 19.06
N LYS A 442 11.66 -14.38 19.39
CA LYS A 442 10.85 -14.67 20.57
C LYS A 442 10.08 -15.99 20.38
N LYS A 443 10.18 -16.86 21.39
CA LYS A 443 9.36 -18.07 21.52
C LYS A 443 7.96 -17.70 22.00
N VAL A 444 6.95 -18.24 21.33
CA VAL A 444 5.53 -18.08 21.65
C VAL A 444 4.92 -19.48 21.75
N LYS A 445 4.18 -19.75 22.83
CA LYS A 445 3.36 -20.96 22.94
C LYS A 445 1.98 -20.68 22.38
N VAL A 446 1.48 -21.53 21.49
CA VAL A 446 0.15 -21.45 20.89
C VAL A 446 -0.90 -21.90 21.92
N PRO A 447 -1.73 -21.01 22.50
CA PRO A 447 -2.61 -21.41 23.60
C PRO A 447 -3.94 -22.00 23.10
N ARG A 448 -4.49 -21.40 22.05
CA ARG A 448 -5.78 -21.71 21.43
C ARG A 448 -5.71 -21.31 19.97
N LEU A 449 -6.11 -22.21 19.08
CA LEU A 449 -6.29 -21.97 17.65
C LEU A 449 -7.79 -21.95 17.37
N VAL A 450 -8.25 -20.97 16.59
CA VAL A 450 -9.64 -20.90 16.15
C VAL A 450 -9.74 -20.64 14.64
N ARG A 451 -10.82 -21.15 14.03
CA ARG A 451 -11.32 -20.68 12.74
C ARG A 451 -12.43 -19.66 12.99
N MET A 452 -12.38 -18.54 12.28
CA MET A 452 -13.31 -17.42 12.43
C MET A 452 -14.51 -17.59 11.50
N HIS A 453 -15.70 -17.68 12.07
CA HIS A 453 -16.98 -17.81 11.36
C HIS A 453 -17.77 -16.50 11.48
N SER A 454 -17.25 -15.44 10.87
CA SER A 454 -17.70 -14.06 11.12
C SER A 454 -17.52 -13.72 12.61
N ASN A 455 -18.59 -13.67 13.41
CA ASN A 455 -18.52 -13.36 14.85
C ASN A 455 -18.39 -14.61 15.75
N ASP A 456 -18.59 -15.80 15.19
CA ASP A 456 -18.55 -17.07 15.92
C ASP A 456 -17.17 -17.72 15.79
N MET A 457 -16.71 -18.45 16.82
CA MET A 457 -15.35 -19.02 16.88
C MET A 457 -15.42 -20.53 17.01
N GLU A 458 -14.80 -21.25 16.07
CA GLU A 458 -14.65 -22.71 16.14
C GLU A 458 -13.25 -23.06 16.64
N ASP A 459 -13.18 -23.80 17.76
CA ASP A 459 -11.92 -24.36 18.27
C ASP A 459 -11.40 -25.49 17.38
N VAL A 460 -10.11 -25.42 17.05
CA VAL A 460 -9.43 -26.42 16.21
C VAL A 460 -8.11 -26.85 16.87
N ASP A 461 -7.77 -28.12 16.78
CA ASP A 461 -6.54 -28.65 17.39
C ASP A 461 -5.30 -28.52 16.49
N SER A 462 -5.50 -28.46 15.17
CA SER A 462 -4.44 -28.24 14.18
C SER A 462 -4.92 -27.54 12.91
N ILE A 463 -4.04 -26.78 12.28
CA ILE A 463 -4.24 -26.06 11.02
C ILE A 463 -3.12 -26.46 10.04
N GLY A 464 -3.49 -26.81 8.82
CA GLY A 464 -2.56 -27.29 7.78
C GLY A 464 -2.04 -26.19 6.85
N ALA A 465 -1.06 -26.54 6.02
CA ALA A 465 -0.59 -25.70 4.93
C ALA A 465 -1.73 -25.31 3.97
N GLY A 466 -1.75 -24.04 3.58
CA GLY A 466 -2.78 -23.41 2.76
C GLY A 466 -3.86 -22.68 3.57
N GLU A 467 -4.13 -23.06 4.82
CA GLU A 467 -5.27 -22.58 5.61
C GLU A 467 -5.01 -21.24 6.34
N ILE A 468 -6.12 -20.56 6.69
CA ILE A 468 -6.15 -19.35 7.51
C ILE A 468 -6.75 -19.67 8.89
N CYS A 469 -6.15 -19.13 9.95
CA CYS A 469 -6.60 -19.30 11.33
C CYS A 469 -6.37 -18.03 12.15
N ALA A 470 -6.90 -17.99 13.37
CA ALA A 470 -6.56 -16.96 14.36
C ALA A 470 -6.05 -17.58 15.67
N MET A 471 -5.13 -16.88 16.34
CA MET A 471 -4.52 -17.27 17.61
C MET A 471 -4.83 -16.23 18.69
N PHE A 472 -5.05 -16.68 19.92
CA PHE A 472 -5.24 -15.79 21.08
C PHE A 472 -3.94 -15.44 21.78
N GLY A 473 -3.81 -14.20 22.25
CA GLY A 473 -2.77 -13.78 23.19
C GLY A 473 -1.34 -13.79 22.63
N VAL A 474 -1.19 -13.76 21.30
CA VAL A 474 0.11 -13.72 20.63
C VAL A 474 0.47 -12.27 20.31
N GLU A 475 1.35 -11.69 21.12
CA GLU A 475 1.92 -10.36 20.85
C GLU A 475 2.88 -10.41 19.64
N CYS A 476 2.48 -9.77 18.54
CA CYS A 476 3.31 -9.56 17.36
C CYS A 476 2.93 -8.27 16.62
N SER A 477 3.59 -8.00 15.50
CA SER A 477 3.17 -6.97 14.52
C SER A 477 2.52 -7.64 13.31
N SER A 478 1.70 -6.89 12.57
CA SER A 478 1.31 -7.28 11.21
C SER A 478 2.55 -7.49 10.33
N GLY A 479 2.57 -8.57 9.54
CA GLY A 479 3.69 -8.93 8.67
C GLY A 479 4.72 -9.87 9.33
N ASP A 480 4.57 -10.20 10.61
CA ASP A 480 5.49 -11.12 11.29
C ASP A 480 5.37 -12.55 10.77
N THR A 481 6.50 -13.13 10.36
CA THR A 481 6.61 -14.55 10.05
C THR A 481 6.88 -15.36 11.32
N PHE A 482 6.20 -16.50 11.44
CA PHE A 482 6.38 -17.46 12.51
C PHE A 482 6.84 -18.81 11.93
N THR A 483 7.84 -19.42 12.56
CA THR A 483 8.35 -20.75 12.24
C THR A 483 8.30 -21.68 13.46
N ASP A 484 8.62 -22.96 13.28
CA ASP A 484 8.85 -23.90 14.40
C ASP A 484 10.24 -23.77 15.05
N GLY A 485 11.07 -22.84 14.57
CA GLY A 485 12.45 -22.62 15.03
C GLY A 485 13.50 -23.51 14.38
N THR A 486 13.12 -24.43 13.49
CA THR A 486 14.08 -25.19 12.66
C THR A 486 14.51 -24.38 11.43
N THR A 487 13.57 -23.66 10.82
CA THR A 487 13.81 -22.75 9.69
C THR A 487 14.02 -21.30 10.13
N SER A 488 14.84 -20.61 9.35
CA SER A 488 15.19 -19.19 9.48
C SER A 488 14.50 -18.33 8.40
N TYR A 489 13.43 -18.84 7.81
CA TYR A 489 12.69 -18.18 6.74
C TYR A 489 11.86 -17.02 7.27
N THR A 490 11.92 -15.89 6.57
CA THR A 490 10.97 -14.78 6.70
C THR A 490 10.23 -14.61 5.37
N MET A 491 8.93 -14.40 5.42
CA MET A 491 8.17 -14.05 4.21
C MET A 491 8.58 -12.67 3.71
N THR A 492 8.42 -12.43 2.40
CA THR A 492 8.61 -11.10 1.82
C THR A 492 7.64 -10.08 2.42
N ASN A 493 8.20 -8.93 2.84
CA ASN A 493 7.43 -7.83 3.42
C ASN A 493 6.35 -7.32 2.46
N MET A 494 5.22 -6.93 3.03
CA MET A 494 4.18 -6.17 2.33
C MET A 494 4.69 -4.77 1.97
N PHE A 495 4.22 -4.22 0.83
CA PHE A 495 4.46 -2.81 0.51
C PHE A 495 3.65 -1.92 1.46
N VAL A 496 4.34 -1.08 2.23
CA VAL A 496 3.73 -0.07 3.10
C VAL A 496 3.91 1.30 2.44
N PRO A 497 2.84 1.96 1.97
CA PRO A 497 2.94 3.32 1.46
C PRO A 497 3.30 4.32 2.56
N ASP A 498 3.93 5.42 2.21
CA ASP A 498 4.21 6.51 3.15
C ASP A 498 2.95 7.33 3.49
N PRO A 499 2.80 7.79 4.75
CA PRO A 499 1.64 8.56 5.17
C PRO A 499 1.65 9.97 4.55
N VAL A 500 0.49 10.40 4.06
CA VAL A 500 0.30 11.66 3.30
C VAL A 500 -0.39 12.77 4.08
N VAL A 501 -0.89 12.49 5.30
CA VAL A 501 -1.49 13.48 6.21
C VAL A 501 -0.87 13.31 7.60
N SER A 502 -0.63 14.42 8.30
CA SER A 502 -0.21 14.44 9.70
C SER A 502 -1.04 15.43 10.52
N LEU A 503 -1.40 15.05 11.75
CA LEU A 503 -2.16 15.85 12.72
C LEU A 503 -1.44 15.82 14.08
N SER A 504 -1.47 16.92 14.82
CA SER A 504 -1.11 16.88 16.24
C SER A 504 -2.31 16.36 17.04
N ILE A 505 -2.04 15.52 18.04
CA ILE A 505 -3.06 14.93 18.90
C ILE A 505 -2.70 15.10 20.37
N LYS A 506 -3.68 15.51 21.17
CA LYS A 506 -3.53 15.70 22.61
C LYS A 506 -4.77 15.21 23.36
N PRO A 507 -4.65 14.41 24.44
CA PRO A 507 -5.80 14.02 25.24
C PRO A 507 -6.41 15.22 25.97
N SER A 508 -7.74 15.19 26.13
CA SER A 508 -8.50 16.20 26.84
C SER A 508 -8.35 16.01 28.35
N GLY A 509 -7.62 16.91 29.02
CA GLY A 509 -7.36 16.84 30.46
C GLY A 509 -5.99 16.28 30.78
N GLN A 510 -5.90 15.38 31.77
CA GLN A 510 -4.65 14.70 32.13
C GLN A 510 -4.39 13.50 31.23
N GLU A 511 -3.13 13.30 30.87
CA GLU A 511 -2.69 12.11 30.13
C GLU A 511 -2.92 10.85 30.95
N THR A 512 -3.74 9.95 30.42
CA THR A 512 -3.94 8.63 31.00
C THR A 512 -3.02 7.61 30.33
N PRO A 513 -2.56 6.56 31.03
CA PRO A 513 -1.76 5.48 30.41
C PRO A 513 -2.47 4.79 29.24
N ASN A 514 -3.78 4.94 29.09
CA ASN A 514 -4.56 4.41 27.97
C ASN A 514 -4.22 5.10 26.65
N PHE A 515 -3.85 6.38 26.67
CA PHE A 515 -3.45 7.13 25.46
C PHE A 515 -2.20 6.51 24.81
N SER A 516 -1.13 6.35 25.59
CA SER A 516 0.11 5.72 25.11
C SER A 516 -0.10 4.25 24.73
N LYS A 517 -0.98 3.51 25.41
CA LYS A 517 -1.34 2.13 25.03
C LYS A 517 -2.05 2.07 23.68
N ALA A 518 -3.03 2.94 23.44
CA ALA A 518 -3.78 3.00 22.19
C ALA A 518 -2.85 3.29 21.00
N LEU A 519 -2.01 4.33 21.10
CA LEU A 519 -1.04 4.71 20.06
C LEU A 519 -0.08 3.56 19.72
N ASN A 520 0.55 2.95 20.73
CA ASN A 520 1.46 1.82 20.54
C ASN A 520 0.76 0.58 19.95
N ARG A 521 -0.54 0.38 20.21
CA ARG A 521 -1.29 -0.73 19.63
C ARG A 521 -1.66 -0.44 18.17
N PHE A 522 -2.21 0.74 17.86
CA PHE A 522 -2.57 1.09 16.48
C PHE A 522 -1.36 1.06 15.54
N GLN A 523 -0.17 1.48 16.02
CA GLN A 523 1.08 1.35 15.26
C GLN A 523 1.54 -0.11 15.03
N LYS A 524 1.12 -1.08 15.87
CA LYS A 524 1.35 -2.53 15.63
C LYS A 524 0.28 -3.12 14.70
N GLU A 525 -0.95 -2.62 14.81
CA GLU A 525 -2.12 -3.01 14.02
C GLU A 525 -1.99 -2.56 12.55
N ASP A 526 -1.43 -1.38 12.31
CA ASP A 526 -1.31 -0.73 11.01
C ASP A 526 0.04 0.00 10.86
N PRO A 527 0.92 -0.44 9.93
CA PRO A 527 2.24 0.17 9.73
C PRO A 527 2.20 1.53 9.01
N THR A 528 1.06 1.94 8.43
CA THR A 528 0.90 3.30 7.86
C THR A 528 0.57 4.34 8.93
N PHE A 529 -0.01 3.92 10.07
CA PHE A 529 -0.24 4.78 11.22
C PHE A 529 1.06 5.00 12.00
N ARG A 530 1.78 6.08 11.66
CA ARG A 530 3.03 6.45 12.33
C ARG A 530 2.78 7.43 13.46
N VAL A 531 3.44 7.22 14.59
CA VAL A 531 3.38 8.11 15.76
C VAL A 531 4.80 8.56 16.07
N HIS A 532 5.00 9.87 16.27
CA HIS A 532 6.24 10.42 16.78
C HIS A 532 5.94 11.61 17.72
N VAL A 533 6.87 11.89 18.63
CA VAL A 533 6.85 13.14 19.41
C VAL A 533 7.82 14.09 18.72
N ASP A 534 7.34 15.26 18.33
CA ASP A 534 8.19 16.28 17.73
C ASP A 534 9.16 16.86 18.78
N SER A 535 10.43 16.98 18.41
CA SER A 535 11.49 17.35 19.36
C SER A 535 11.45 18.82 19.76
N GLU A 536 10.89 19.69 18.94
CA GLU A 536 10.86 21.14 19.17
C GLU A 536 9.56 21.59 19.87
N SER A 537 8.40 21.17 19.38
CA SER A 537 7.09 21.49 19.97
C SER A 537 6.71 20.60 21.16
N GLN A 538 7.33 19.41 21.29
CA GLN A 538 6.96 18.36 22.26
C GLN A 538 5.51 17.87 22.10
N GLU A 539 4.89 18.10 20.93
CA GLU A 539 3.57 17.56 20.60
C GLU A 539 3.66 16.12 20.08
N THR A 540 2.66 15.30 20.39
CA THR A 540 2.50 13.99 19.74
C THR A 540 1.86 14.20 18.37
N ILE A 541 2.56 13.80 17.31
CA ILE A 541 2.10 13.85 15.92
C ILE A 541 1.74 12.44 15.47
N ILE A 542 0.55 12.31 14.88
CA ILE A 542 0.08 11.11 14.20
C ILE A 542 0.04 11.35 12.70
N SER A 543 0.50 10.37 11.93
CA SER A 543 0.57 10.42 10.47
C SER A 543 -0.13 9.20 9.86
N GLY A 544 -0.82 9.39 8.73
CA GLY A 544 -1.58 8.32 8.07
C GLY A 544 -1.98 8.63 6.62
N MET A 545 -2.79 7.73 6.05
CA MET A 545 -3.12 7.72 4.61
C MET A 545 -4.16 8.77 4.16
N GLY A 546 -4.77 9.51 5.08
CA GLY A 546 -5.77 10.54 4.78
C GLY A 546 -6.41 11.12 6.04
N GLU A 547 -7.31 12.09 5.87
CA GLU A 547 -8.03 12.73 6.98
C GLU A 547 -9.03 11.76 7.62
N LEU A 548 -9.82 11.03 6.81
CA LEU A 548 -10.77 10.01 7.30
C LEU A 548 -10.05 8.86 8.03
N HIS A 549 -8.83 8.51 7.59
CA HIS A 549 -7.96 7.55 8.30
C HIS A 549 -7.74 7.97 9.77
N LEU A 550 -7.28 9.20 9.98
CA LEU A 550 -6.90 9.71 11.30
C LEU A 550 -8.13 9.98 12.16
N ASP A 551 -9.22 10.51 11.58
CA ASP A 551 -10.49 10.71 12.28
C ASP A 551 -11.04 9.40 12.86
N ILE A 552 -10.94 8.29 12.11
CA ILE A 552 -11.38 6.97 12.57
C ILE A 552 -10.49 6.47 13.72
N TYR A 553 -9.18 6.64 13.67
CA TYR A 553 -8.31 6.29 14.81
C TYR A 553 -8.57 7.14 16.05
N VAL A 554 -8.86 8.43 15.90
CA VAL A 554 -9.24 9.34 17.00
C VAL A 554 -10.54 8.89 17.66
N GLU A 555 -11.56 8.58 16.86
CA GLU A 555 -12.84 8.08 17.37
C GLU A 555 -12.72 6.65 17.95
N ARG A 556 -11.78 5.83 17.47
CA ARG A 556 -11.41 4.55 18.13
C ARG A 556 -10.73 4.76 19.49
N MET A 557 -9.83 5.73 19.66
CA MET A 557 -9.30 6.09 21.00
C MET A 557 -10.43 6.48 21.96
N ARG A 558 -11.42 7.20 21.45
CA ARG A 558 -12.59 7.62 22.21
C ARG A 558 -13.46 6.43 22.63
N ARG A 559 -13.84 5.56 21.69
CA ARG A 559 -14.78 4.44 21.94
C ARG A 559 -14.10 3.24 22.63
N GLU A 560 -12.94 2.79 22.16
CA GLU A 560 -12.22 1.63 22.71
C GLU A 560 -11.51 1.96 24.04
N TYR A 561 -10.79 3.09 24.09
CA TYR A 561 -9.88 3.43 25.20
C TYR A 561 -10.43 4.45 26.20
N ARG A 562 -11.58 5.08 25.89
CA ARG A 562 -12.21 6.17 26.66
C ARG A 562 -11.29 7.38 26.84
N VAL A 563 -10.55 7.71 25.78
CA VAL A 563 -9.68 8.90 25.73
C VAL A 563 -10.25 9.88 24.70
N ASP A 564 -10.87 10.96 25.17
CA ASP A 564 -11.28 12.07 24.31
C ASP A 564 -10.03 12.85 23.87
N CYS A 565 -9.73 12.87 22.56
CA CYS A 565 -8.57 13.57 22.01
C CYS A 565 -8.97 14.86 21.27
N GLN A 566 -8.19 15.91 21.46
CA GLN A 566 -8.21 17.12 20.63
C GLN A 566 -7.20 16.95 19.50
N VAL A 567 -7.65 17.19 18.27
CA VAL A 567 -6.81 17.19 17.06
C VAL A 567 -6.51 18.61 16.62
N GLY A 568 -5.29 18.84 16.15
CA GLY A 568 -4.81 20.11 15.65
C GLY A 568 -3.96 19.95 14.39
N LYS A 569 -3.62 21.08 13.78
CA LYS A 569 -2.53 21.11 12.81
C LYS A 569 -1.21 20.97 13.59
N PRO A 570 -0.27 20.13 13.14
CA PRO A 570 1.09 20.10 13.67
C PRO A 570 1.68 21.52 13.70
N GLN A 571 2.35 21.89 14.78
CA GLN A 571 3.11 23.14 14.80
C GLN A 571 4.22 23.06 13.75
N VAL A 572 4.26 24.06 12.88
CA VAL A 572 5.37 24.23 11.92
C VAL A 572 6.57 24.77 12.68
N ALA A 573 7.72 24.10 12.54
CA ALA A 573 8.99 24.55 13.08
C ALA A 573 9.49 25.80 12.32
N PHE A 574 8.91 26.96 12.60
CA PHE A 574 9.45 28.23 12.12
C PHE A 574 10.79 28.51 12.79
N ARG A 575 11.64 29.30 12.15
CA ARG A 575 12.90 29.80 12.73
C ARG A 575 12.99 31.31 12.64
N GLU A 576 13.85 31.91 13.44
CA GLU A 576 14.16 33.34 13.37
C GLU A 576 15.61 33.50 12.87
N THR A 577 15.88 34.52 12.06
CA THR A 577 17.25 34.87 11.66
C THR A 577 17.38 36.38 11.47
N ILE A 578 18.61 36.85 11.18
CA ILE A 578 18.91 38.25 10.90
C ILE A 578 19.33 38.40 9.43
N THR A 579 19.05 39.56 8.83
CA THR A 579 19.40 39.84 7.43
C THR A 579 20.59 40.79 7.28
N GLN A 580 20.94 41.50 8.35
CA GLN A 580 21.97 42.54 8.36
C GLN A 580 22.89 42.38 9.58
N SER A 581 24.14 42.84 9.45
CA SER A 581 25.05 42.94 10.59
C SER A 581 24.61 44.07 11.53
N SER A 582 24.72 43.86 12.85
CA SER A 582 24.46 44.90 13.85
C SER A 582 25.49 44.90 14.98
N GLU A 583 25.97 46.10 15.33
CA GLU A 583 26.84 46.30 16.49
C GLU A 583 26.03 46.35 17.79
N PHE A 584 26.60 45.80 18.86
CA PHE A 584 26.08 45.91 20.24
C PHE A 584 27.13 46.46 21.19
N ALA A 585 26.67 47.24 22.16
CA ALA A 585 27.47 47.75 23.27
C ALA A 585 26.64 47.69 24.56
N TYR A 586 26.45 46.48 25.09
CA TYR A 586 25.53 46.22 26.19
C TYR A 586 26.26 46.19 27.54
N THR A 587 25.67 46.81 28.56
CA THR A 587 26.19 46.81 29.93
C THR A 587 25.11 46.35 30.90
N HIS A 588 25.28 45.17 31.49
CA HIS A 588 24.47 44.73 32.62
C HIS A 588 25.10 45.25 33.91
N LYS A 589 24.36 46.08 34.66
CA LYS A 589 24.76 46.53 36.00
C LYS A 589 23.57 46.45 36.95
N LYS A 590 23.66 45.62 37.99
CA LYS A 590 22.66 45.50 39.04
C LYS A 590 23.34 45.44 40.40
N GLN A 591 22.96 46.35 41.30
CA GLN A 591 23.54 46.45 42.64
C GLN A 591 22.39 46.44 43.65
N SER A 592 22.22 45.33 44.37
CA SER A 592 21.10 45.10 45.29
C SER A 592 21.59 44.51 46.60
N GLY A 593 22.13 45.35 47.48
CA GLY A 593 22.47 45.06 48.89
C GLY A 593 23.63 44.10 49.16
N GLY A 594 23.87 43.12 48.29
CA GLY A 594 24.98 42.14 48.38
C GLY A 594 25.90 42.21 47.16
N ALA A 595 26.53 41.08 46.83
CA ALA A 595 27.40 40.95 45.65
C ALA A 595 26.69 41.46 44.39
N GLY A 596 27.31 42.42 43.69
CA GLY A 596 26.74 43.02 42.51
C GLY A 596 26.77 42.08 41.30
N GLN A 597 26.14 42.53 40.23
CA GLN A 597 26.29 41.97 38.90
C GLN A 597 26.78 43.07 37.96
N PHE A 598 27.95 42.87 37.38
CA PHE A 598 28.52 43.73 36.36
C PHE A 598 29.08 42.90 35.20
N GLY A 599 28.73 43.27 33.98
CA GLY A 599 29.36 42.80 32.76
C GLY A 599 29.07 43.75 31.61
N LYS A 600 30.10 44.11 30.84
CA LYS A 600 29.97 44.89 29.62
C LYS A 600 30.56 44.10 28.45
N MET A 601 29.84 44.07 27.33
CA MET A 601 30.26 43.43 26.09
C MET A 601 30.06 44.37 24.91
N ILE A 602 31.05 44.41 24.03
CA ILE A 602 31.06 45.17 22.77
C ILE A 602 31.41 44.18 21.65
N GLY A 603 30.72 44.29 20.53
CA GLY A 603 30.96 43.44 19.38
C GLY A 603 29.85 43.58 18.35
N ARG A 604 29.71 42.56 17.50
CA ARG A 604 28.78 42.57 16.37
C ARG A 604 28.12 41.22 16.17
N LEU A 605 26.89 41.27 15.67
CA LEU A 605 26.06 40.12 15.34
C LEU A 605 25.92 40.07 13.81
N GLU A 606 26.39 38.99 13.18
CA GLU A 606 26.44 38.84 11.71
C GLU A 606 25.61 37.63 11.24
N PRO A 607 24.91 37.73 10.09
CA PRO A 607 24.26 36.56 9.49
C PRO A 607 25.29 35.53 9.04
N MET A 608 24.94 34.25 9.14
CA MET A 608 25.84 33.12 8.91
C MET A 608 25.16 32.03 8.09
N SER A 609 25.82 31.58 7.02
CA SER A 609 25.46 30.35 6.30
C SER A 609 25.87 29.11 7.09
N VAL A 610 25.28 27.96 6.78
CA VAL A 610 25.70 26.67 7.37
C VAL A 610 27.16 26.38 7.03
N ASP A 611 28.00 26.18 8.05
CA ASP A 611 29.42 25.84 7.91
C ASP A 611 29.61 24.40 7.40
N GLU A 612 30.84 24.07 6.94
CA GLU A 612 31.25 22.72 6.50
C GLU A 612 30.96 21.61 7.53
N ASN A 613 30.84 21.96 8.82
CA ASN A 613 30.51 21.05 9.92
C ASN A 613 28.99 20.93 10.20
N GLY A 614 28.12 21.49 9.35
CA GLY A 614 26.66 21.47 9.52
C GLY A 614 26.14 22.39 10.62
N LYS A 615 26.94 23.37 11.09
CA LYS A 615 26.52 24.34 12.11
C LYS A 615 26.00 25.62 11.46
N ASP A 616 24.87 26.10 11.96
CA ASP A 616 24.17 27.34 11.58
C ASP A 616 24.31 28.46 12.62
N VAL A 617 25.10 28.22 13.68
CA VAL A 617 25.34 29.15 14.78
C VAL A 617 26.83 29.25 15.06
N GLY A 618 27.34 30.48 15.15
CA GLY A 618 28.76 30.75 15.39
C GLY A 618 29.01 31.67 16.59
N PHE A 619 30.08 31.40 17.33
CA PHE A 619 30.63 32.29 18.34
C PHE A 619 32.11 32.53 18.07
N GLU A 620 32.55 33.79 18.03
CA GLU A 620 33.94 34.16 17.78
C GLU A 620 34.44 35.16 18.82
N ASN A 621 35.52 34.81 19.52
CA ASN A 621 36.19 35.68 20.46
C ASN A 621 37.36 36.41 19.78
N ARG A 622 37.28 37.74 19.66
CA ARG A 622 38.34 38.63 19.17
C ARG A 622 38.91 39.54 20.27
N VAL A 623 38.54 39.33 21.53
CA VAL A 623 38.97 40.20 22.64
C VAL A 623 40.47 40.15 22.83
N THR A 624 41.11 41.33 22.78
CA THR A 624 42.53 41.52 23.04
C THR A 624 42.74 42.33 24.33
N GLY A 625 43.92 42.22 24.95
CA GLY A 625 44.27 43.04 26.12
C GLY A 625 43.65 42.64 27.48
N GLY A 626 42.77 41.63 27.54
CA GLY A 626 42.26 41.09 28.81
C GLY A 626 41.12 41.87 29.48
N ASN A 627 40.49 42.81 28.76
CA ASN A 627 39.35 43.61 29.25
C ASN A 627 38.16 42.74 29.72
N ILE A 628 37.98 41.57 29.08
CA ILE A 628 37.18 40.44 29.61
C ILE A 628 38.15 39.28 29.88
N PRO A 629 38.24 38.78 31.13
CA PRO A 629 39.01 37.58 31.47
C PRO A 629 38.53 36.33 30.72
N ASN A 630 39.48 35.55 30.16
CA ASN A 630 39.18 34.39 29.31
C ASN A 630 38.34 33.29 29.99
N ASN A 631 38.37 33.19 31.32
CA ASN A 631 37.53 32.25 32.08
C ASN A 631 36.02 32.56 31.96
N TYR A 632 35.62 33.79 31.61
CA TYR A 632 34.22 34.12 31.38
C TYR A 632 33.72 33.82 29.96
N MET A 633 34.61 33.56 28.99
CA MET A 633 34.22 33.31 27.59
C MET A 633 33.25 32.14 27.42
N PRO A 634 33.44 30.95 28.05
CA PRO A 634 32.47 29.86 27.99
C PRO A 634 31.10 30.22 28.57
N SER A 635 31.05 31.16 29.53
CA SER A 635 29.77 31.65 30.09
C SER A 635 29.06 32.64 29.17
N ILE A 636 29.84 33.43 28.40
CA ILE A 636 29.31 34.34 27.37
C ILE A 636 28.74 33.52 26.21
N GLU A 637 29.48 32.53 25.70
CA GLU A 637 29.05 31.62 24.64
C GLU A 637 27.78 30.86 25.07
N LYS A 638 27.77 30.30 26.28
CA LYS A 638 26.58 29.64 26.82
C LYS A 638 25.37 30.59 26.91
N GLY A 639 25.58 31.83 27.38
CA GLY A 639 24.53 32.86 27.44
C GLY A 639 24.00 33.30 26.08
N PHE A 640 24.82 33.21 25.03
CA PHE A 640 24.40 33.40 23.64
C PHE A 640 23.53 32.22 23.18
N HIS A 641 23.99 30.97 23.37
CA HIS A 641 23.20 29.78 23.02
C HIS A 641 21.86 29.69 23.77
N ASP A 642 21.81 30.07 25.05
CA ASP A 642 20.54 30.16 25.80
C ASP A 642 19.58 31.22 25.22
N ALA A 643 20.11 32.27 24.60
CA ALA A 643 19.31 33.36 24.04
C ALA A 643 18.73 33.01 22.66
N LEU A 644 19.42 32.16 21.89
CA LEU A 644 18.92 31.62 20.61
C LEU A 644 17.72 30.69 20.79
N ALA A 645 17.62 30.01 21.93
CA ALA A 645 16.54 29.07 22.25
C ALA A 645 15.14 29.74 22.38
N LYS A 646 15.07 31.07 22.36
CA LYS A 646 13.81 31.82 22.37
C LYS A 646 13.94 33.18 21.69
N GLY A 647 13.63 33.20 20.39
CA GLY A 647 13.62 34.37 19.54
C GLY A 647 12.70 35.50 20.04
N ALA A 648 13.01 36.71 19.57
CA ALA A 648 12.35 37.93 20.03
C ALA A 648 11.11 38.29 19.20
N LEU A 649 11.01 37.87 17.93
CA LEU A 649 9.89 38.22 17.05
C LEU A 649 8.64 37.40 17.34
N SER A 650 8.81 36.08 17.46
CA SER A 650 7.75 35.08 17.45
C SER A 650 7.95 33.98 18.49
N GLY A 651 9.13 33.92 19.12
CA GLY A 651 9.44 32.98 20.19
C GLY A 651 10.02 31.64 19.73
N HIS A 652 10.31 31.50 18.44
CA HIS A 652 10.93 30.30 17.86
C HIS A 652 12.46 30.34 17.98
N ASN A 653 13.12 29.22 17.70
CA ASN A 653 14.58 29.13 17.74
C ASN A 653 15.24 30.04 16.69
N THR A 654 16.28 30.77 17.10
CA THR A 654 17.08 31.60 16.20
C THR A 654 18.25 30.82 15.60
N THR A 655 18.41 30.89 14.27
CA THR A 655 19.37 30.14 13.46
C THR A 655 20.04 31.03 12.41
N GLY A 656 21.20 30.65 11.89
CA GLY A 656 21.92 31.42 10.87
C GLY A 656 22.59 32.68 11.42
N VAL A 657 23.08 32.65 12.66
CA VAL A 657 23.59 33.83 13.38
C VAL A 657 24.97 33.58 13.99
N LYS A 658 25.88 34.52 13.78
CA LYS A 658 27.22 34.56 14.36
C LYS A 658 27.38 35.74 15.32
N MET A 659 27.76 35.47 16.56
CA MET A 659 28.11 36.51 17.54
C MET A 659 29.63 36.65 17.63
N ILE A 660 30.14 37.86 17.40
CA ILE A 660 31.56 38.19 17.48
C ILE A 660 31.74 39.16 18.64
N VAL A 661 32.56 38.78 19.63
CA VAL A 661 32.88 39.62 20.79
C VAL A 661 34.25 40.24 20.57
N GLU A 662 34.31 41.57 20.54
CA GLU A 662 35.51 42.33 20.16
C GLU A 662 36.16 43.02 21.36
N ASP A 663 35.36 43.53 22.31
CA ASP A 663 35.85 44.15 23.54
C ASP A 663 34.79 44.09 24.67
N GLY A 664 35.09 44.63 25.86
CA GLY A 664 34.13 44.76 26.94
C GLY A 664 34.72 45.37 28.21
N ALA A 665 34.10 45.08 29.35
CA ALA A 665 34.67 45.39 30.66
C ALA A 665 34.13 44.45 31.73
N HIS A 666 34.98 44.15 32.72
CA HIS A 666 34.64 43.44 33.95
C HIS A 666 34.90 44.33 35.18
N HIS A 667 34.30 43.97 36.32
CA HIS A 667 34.59 44.55 37.62
C HIS A 667 35.16 43.45 38.53
N PRO A 668 36.28 43.67 39.25
CA PRO A 668 36.95 42.61 40.01
C PRO A 668 36.10 41.90 41.08
N VAL A 669 35.04 42.56 41.58
CA VAL A 669 34.18 42.04 42.66
C VAL A 669 32.76 41.70 42.18
N ASP A 670 32.22 42.43 41.21
CA ASP A 670 30.82 42.28 40.76
C ASP A 670 30.66 41.50 39.45
N SER A 671 31.76 41.16 38.76
CA SER A 671 31.69 40.27 37.60
C SER A 671 31.74 38.80 38.04
N SER A 672 30.84 38.01 37.46
CA SER A 672 30.72 36.57 37.65
C SER A 672 30.26 35.91 36.36
N GLU A 673 30.40 34.59 36.28
CA GLU A 673 29.90 33.78 35.15
C GLU A 673 28.42 34.08 34.85
N MET A 674 27.58 34.16 35.88
CA MET A 674 26.16 34.49 35.73
C MET A 674 25.93 35.92 35.25
N ALA A 675 26.72 36.89 35.70
CA ALA A 675 26.62 38.27 35.22
C ALA A 675 26.95 38.37 33.72
N PHE A 676 28.02 37.69 33.26
CA PHE A 676 28.37 37.66 31.84
C PHE A 676 27.40 36.83 30.99
N ARG A 677 26.83 35.74 31.51
CA ARG A 677 25.76 34.98 30.85
C ARG A 677 24.51 35.84 30.61
N ILE A 678 24.10 36.64 31.60
CA ILE A 678 22.99 37.62 31.46
C ILE A 678 23.38 38.75 30.50
N THR A 679 24.61 39.26 30.57
CA THR A 679 25.13 40.30 29.67
C THR A 679 25.07 39.84 28.21
N SER A 680 25.48 38.59 27.93
CA SER A 680 25.45 38.00 26.59
C SER A 680 24.03 37.91 26.04
N ALA A 681 23.08 37.38 26.82
CA ALA A 681 21.67 37.32 26.43
C ALA A 681 21.02 38.71 26.25
N GLY A 682 21.46 39.72 27.01
CA GLY A 682 21.03 41.11 26.83
C GLY A 682 21.62 41.77 25.57
N ALA A 683 22.92 41.55 25.32
CA ALA A 683 23.62 42.03 24.14
C ALA A 683 23.02 41.48 22.85
N PHE A 684 22.79 40.16 22.80
CA PHE A 684 22.12 39.50 21.69
C PHE A 684 20.73 40.13 21.41
N ARG A 685 19.89 40.34 22.44
CA ARG A 685 18.56 40.93 22.25
C ARG A 685 18.59 42.37 21.73
N ASP A 686 19.54 43.18 22.17
CA ASP A 686 19.70 44.55 21.67
C ASP A 686 20.19 44.60 20.22
N ALA A 687 21.17 43.77 19.85
CA ALA A 687 21.62 43.61 18.46
C ALA A 687 20.52 43.06 17.55
N PHE A 688 19.81 42.02 17.99
CA PHE A 688 18.85 41.28 17.17
C PHE A 688 17.72 42.16 16.63
N HIS A 689 17.23 43.13 17.42
CA HIS A 689 16.22 44.10 16.95
C HIS A 689 16.76 45.10 15.92
N LYS A 690 18.07 45.38 15.93
CA LYS A 690 18.76 46.29 14.99
C LYS A 690 19.18 45.58 13.70
N ALA A 691 19.28 44.25 13.73
CA ALA A 691 19.81 43.40 12.66
C ALA A 691 18.78 43.05 11.55
N SER A 692 17.67 43.79 11.48
CA SER A 692 16.53 43.54 10.58
C SER A 692 16.09 42.05 10.59
N PRO A 693 15.55 41.56 11.71
CA PRO A 693 15.26 40.15 11.88
C PRO A 693 14.03 39.70 11.08
N VAL A 694 14.08 38.47 10.58
CA VAL A 694 13.03 37.83 9.77
C VAL A 694 12.66 36.46 10.33
N ILE A 695 11.42 36.04 10.05
CA ILE A 695 10.98 34.67 10.34
C ILE A 695 11.22 33.83 9.08
N LEU A 696 11.69 32.60 9.25
CA LEU A 696 11.85 31.61 8.21
C LEU A 696 10.78 30.51 8.37
N GLU A 697 10.25 30.02 7.25
CA GLU A 697 9.40 28.83 7.19
C GLU A 697 10.08 27.68 6.44
N PRO A 698 9.85 26.41 6.84
CA PRO A 698 10.37 25.26 6.14
C PRO A 698 9.68 25.08 4.79
N ILE A 699 10.49 24.98 3.75
CA ILE A 699 10.08 24.69 2.38
C ILE A 699 10.26 23.20 2.11
N MET A 700 9.23 22.61 1.54
CA MET A 700 9.19 21.22 1.12
C MET A 700 9.46 21.15 -0.38
N LYS A 701 10.37 20.26 -0.79
CA LYS A 701 10.41 19.78 -2.17
C LYS A 701 9.28 18.76 -2.32
N VAL A 702 8.32 19.05 -3.18
CA VAL A 702 7.13 18.24 -3.41
C VAL A 702 7.22 17.62 -4.81
N GLU A 703 7.03 16.31 -4.89
CA GLU A 703 6.92 15.57 -6.15
C GLU A 703 5.49 15.04 -6.27
N ILE A 704 4.82 15.35 -7.39
CA ILE A 704 3.42 15.00 -7.63
C ILE A 704 3.34 14.17 -8.91
N VAL A 705 2.74 12.98 -8.82
CA VAL A 705 2.48 12.12 -9.97
C VAL A 705 0.98 12.06 -10.20
N ALA A 706 0.53 12.42 -11.40
CA ALA A 706 -0.88 12.34 -11.78
C ALA A 706 -1.07 12.13 -13.30
N PRO A 707 -2.26 11.69 -13.76
CA PRO A 707 -2.53 11.58 -15.19
C PRO A 707 -2.56 12.93 -15.92
N ILE A 708 -2.06 12.94 -17.16
CA ILE A 708 -1.86 14.16 -17.98
C ILE A 708 -3.16 14.99 -18.18
N GLU A 709 -4.32 14.35 -18.17
CA GLU A 709 -5.63 15.00 -18.26
C GLU A 709 -5.91 16.02 -17.11
N PHE A 710 -5.21 15.90 -15.98
CA PHE A 710 -5.35 16.80 -14.82
C PHE A 710 -4.19 17.80 -14.65
N GLN A 711 -3.24 17.83 -15.57
CA GLN A 711 -2.02 18.65 -15.45
C GLN A 711 -2.32 20.14 -15.14
N GLY A 712 -3.25 20.75 -15.89
CA GLY A 712 -3.66 22.14 -15.66
C GLY A 712 -4.32 22.38 -14.29
N SER A 713 -5.11 21.41 -13.80
CA SER A 713 -5.77 21.48 -12.50
C SER A 713 -4.78 21.38 -11.34
N VAL A 714 -3.80 20.49 -11.44
CA VAL A 714 -2.74 20.31 -10.42
C VAL A 714 -1.83 21.53 -10.36
N ILE A 715 -1.37 22.02 -11.51
CA ILE A 715 -0.57 23.26 -11.62
C ILE A 715 -1.34 24.45 -11.04
N GLY A 716 -2.65 24.57 -11.35
CA GLY A 716 -3.52 25.58 -10.74
C GLY A 716 -3.61 25.48 -9.22
N GLY A 717 -3.73 24.26 -8.68
CA GLY A 717 -3.76 24.00 -7.23
C GLY A 717 -2.45 24.34 -6.51
N ILE A 718 -1.30 24.06 -7.12
CA ILE A 718 0.02 24.44 -6.58
C ILE A 718 0.23 25.96 -6.59
N ASN A 719 -0.18 26.64 -7.67
CA ASN A 719 -0.15 28.10 -7.73
C ASN A 719 -1.06 28.75 -6.66
N GLN A 720 -2.24 28.17 -6.37
CA GLN A 720 -3.11 28.62 -5.26
C GLN A 720 -2.44 28.45 -3.88
N ARG A 721 -1.57 27.44 -3.73
CA ARG A 721 -0.76 27.20 -2.53
C ARG A 721 0.61 27.88 -2.58
N ARG A 722 0.81 28.84 -3.50
CA ARG A 722 2.03 29.66 -3.64
C ARG A 722 3.29 28.85 -3.90
N GLY A 723 3.15 27.64 -4.43
CA GLY A 723 4.28 26.79 -4.75
C GLY A 723 5.03 27.28 -6.00
N THR A 724 6.36 27.16 -5.97
CA THR A 724 7.22 27.44 -7.12
C THR A 724 7.46 26.14 -7.90
N ILE A 725 7.06 26.08 -9.16
CA ILE A 725 7.30 24.90 -10.00
C ILE A 725 8.76 24.92 -10.47
N ILE A 726 9.48 23.82 -10.23
CA ILE A 726 10.85 23.62 -10.72
C ILE A 726 10.82 22.99 -12.11
N ASP A 727 10.12 21.86 -12.23
CA ASP A 727 10.16 21.01 -13.42
C ASP A 727 8.84 20.24 -13.62
N THR A 728 8.60 19.76 -14.84
CA THR A 728 7.45 18.93 -15.18
C THR A 728 7.85 17.90 -16.23
N GLU A 729 8.12 16.67 -15.79
CA GLU A 729 8.32 15.53 -16.68
C GLU A 729 6.98 14.94 -17.11
N ILE A 730 6.91 14.42 -18.34
CA ILE A 730 5.76 13.68 -18.86
C ILE A 730 6.25 12.31 -19.31
N ARG A 731 5.63 11.23 -18.81
CA ARG A 731 5.98 9.84 -19.12
C ARG A 731 4.70 9.05 -19.41
N ASP A 732 4.56 8.61 -20.66
CA ASP A 732 3.38 7.93 -21.20
C ASP A 732 2.06 8.69 -20.98
N GLU A 733 1.23 8.27 -20.03
CA GLU A 733 -0.08 8.87 -19.69
C GLU A 733 -0.07 9.67 -18.37
N GLU A 734 1.07 9.66 -17.65
CA GLU A 734 1.27 10.35 -16.37
C GLU A 734 2.28 11.49 -16.52
N PHE A 735 2.18 12.50 -15.65
CA PHE A 735 3.18 13.55 -15.51
C PHE A 735 3.67 13.61 -14.06
N THR A 736 4.95 13.93 -13.91
CA THR A 736 5.60 14.18 -12.63
C THR A 736 5.91 15.67 -12.54
N LEU A 737 5.29 16.36 -11.58
CA LEU A 737 5.51 17.77 -11.29
C LEU A 737 6.40 17.90 -10.05
N ILE A 738 7.55 18.55 -10.20
CA ILE A 738 8.46 18.85 -9.09
C ILE A 738 8.30 20.34 -8.75
N CYS A 739 7.93 20.64 -7.50
CA CYS A 739 7.72 22.00 -7.02
C CYS A 739 8.21 22.21 -5.58
N GLU A 740 8.34 23.46 -5.18
CA GLU A 740 8.72 23.88 -3.84
C GLU A 740 7.54 24.59 -3.18
N VAL A 741 7.10 24.13 -2.01
CA VAL A 741 5.93 24.67 -1.30
C VAL A 741 6.22 24.78 0.18
N ALA A 742 5.81 25.87 0.82
CA ALA A 742 5.92 26.01 2.28
C ALA A 742 5.09 24.92 2.99
N LEU A 743 5.66 24.27 4.01
CA LEU A 743 4.97 23.21 4.76
C LEU A 743 3.62 23.66 5.33
N ASN A 744 3.53 24.93 5.74
CA ASN A 744 2.31 25.56 6.25
C ASN A 744 1.17 25.62 5.19
N ASP A 745 1.52 25.75 3.91
CA ASP A 745 0.57 25.73 2.79
C ASP A 745 0.25 24.32 2.29
N MET A 746 0.99 23.29 2.72
CA MET A 746 0.75 21.88 2.35
C MET A 746 -0.31 21.18 3.20
N PHE A 747 -0.75 21.75 4.33
CA PHE A 747 -1.82 21.16 5.13
C PHE A 747 -3.12 20.99 4.33
N GLY A 748 -3.73 19.81 4.41
CA GLY A 748 -4.92 19.45 3.62
C GLY A 748 -4.66 19.34 2.11
N TYR A 749 -3.41 19.26 1.64
CA TYR A 749 -3.13 19.09 0.22
C TYR A 749 -3.59 17.72 -0.30
N SER A 750 -3.45 16.65 0.49
CA SER A 750 -3.90 15.28 0.14
C SER A 750 -5.37 15.24 -0.31
N SER A 751 -6.27 15.86 0.45
CA SER A 751 -7.70 15.94 0.09
C SER A 751 -7.94 16.80 -1.15
N ASN A 752 -7.14 17.86 -1.35
CA ASN A 752 -7.25 18.77 -2.49
C ASN A 752 -6.73 18.14 -3.81
N ILE A 753 -5.54 17.52 -3.82
CA ILE A 753 -5.02 16.83 -5.01
C ILE A 753 -5.93 15.67 -5.43
N ARG A 754 -6.46 14.90 -4.47
CA ARG A 754 -7.45 13.85 -4.76
C ARG A 754 -8.72 14.44 -5.39
N GLY A 755 -9.21 15.58 -4.91
CA GLY A 755 -10.33 16.30 -5.53
C GLY A 755 -10.03 16.74 -6.97
N LEU A 756 -8.85 17.31 -7.22
CA LEU A 756 -8.43 17.82 -8.54
C LEU A 756 -8.16 16.70 -9.57
N THR A 757 -7.74 15.52 -9.13
CA THR A 757 -7.28 14.40 -9.98
C THR A 757 -8.25 13.20 -9.98
N GLN A 758 -9.46 13.37 -9.45
CA GLN A 758 -10.44 12.29 -9.25
C GLN A 758 -9.88 11.10 -8.43
N GLY A 759 -8.94 11.38 -7.51
CA GLY A 759 -8.28 10.39 -6.67
C GLY A 759 -7.17 9.58 -7.35
N LYS A 760 -6.69 10.01 -8.53
CA LYS A 760 -5.58 9.35 -9.26
C LYS A 760 -4.20 9.95 -8.96
N GLY A 761 -4.16 11.16 -8.40
CA GLY A 761 -2.91 11.86 -8.10
C GLY A 761 -2.33 11.47 -6.75
N GLU A 762 -1.03 11.20 -6.74
CA GLU A 762 -0.22 10.92 -5.57
C GLU A 762 0.83 12.03 -5.40
N PHE A 763 1.32 12.25 -4.18
CA PHE A 763 2.42 13.18 -3.93
C PHE A 763 3.31 12.67 -2.79
N SER A 764 4.61 12.96 -2.89
CA SER A 764 5.58 12.86 -1.82
C SER A 764 6.13 14.26 -1.50
N MET A 765 6.68 14.45 -0.30
CA MET A 765 7.36 15.69 0.04
C MET A 765 8.50 15.47 1.02
N GLU A 766 9.62 16.14 0.78
CA GLU A 766 10.83 16.11 1.60
C GLU A 766 11.20 17.51 2.06
N TYR A 767 11.75 17.65 3.26
CA TYR A 767 12.27 18.93 3.72
C TYR A 767 13.47 19.34 2.87
N LYS A 768 13.46 20.57 2.34
CA LYS A 768 14.55 21.15 1.55
C LYS A 768 15.40 22.11 2.39
N ASP A 769 14.83 23.27 2.70
CA ASP A 769 15.50 24.37 3.38
C ASP A 769 14.49 25.25 4.14
N HIS A 770 14.99 26.27 4.83
CA HIS A 770 14.18 27.32 5.46
C HIS A 770 14.32 28.61 4.66
N GLN A 771 13.19 29.22 4.26
CA GLN A 771 13.18 30.45 3.47
C GLN A 771 12.38 31.56 4.18
N PRO A 772 12.68 32.85 3.92
CA PRO A 772 11.98 33.96 4.58
C PRO A 772 10.47 33.99 4.33
N VAL A 773 9.70 34.08 5.40
CA VAL A 773 8.24 34.19 5.39
C VAL A 773 7.81 35.48 4.71
N LEU A 774 6.71 35.44 3.96
CA LEU A 774 6.11 36.64 3.37
C LEU A 774 5.79 37.71 4.43
N PRO A 775 6.10 39.01 4.21
CA PRO A 775 5.96 40.06 5.22
C PRO A 775 4.58 40.13 5.89
N ASN A 776 3.51 39.90 5.12
CA ASN A 776 2.13 39.90 5.61
C ASN A 776 1.82 38.76 6.61
N ILE A 777 2.53 37.62 6.51
CA ILE A 777 2.42 36.51 7.47
C ILE A 777 3.31 36.78 8.67
N GLN A 778 4.55 37.25 8.45
CA GLN A 778 5.46 37.63 9.54
C GLN A 778 4.82 38.64 10.49
N MET A 779 4.14 39.69 9.98
CA MET A 779 3.42 40.66 10.81
C MET A 779 2.36 40.00 11.70
N LYS A 780 1.53 39.10 11.15
CA LYS A 780 0.50 38.37 11.91
C LYS A 780 1.10 37.49 13.00
N MET A 781 2.18 36.76 12.69
CA MET A 781 2.86 35.91 13.67
C MET A 781 3.45 36.73 14.83
N VAL A 782 4.01 37.90 14.55
CA VAL A 782 4.52 38.84 15.57
C VAL A 782 3.38 39.40 16.42
N GLU A 783 2.24 39.76 15.83
CA GLU A 783 1.06 40.19 16.58
C GLU A 783 0.51 39.10 17.50
N ASP A 784 0.38 37.87 17.01
CA ASP A 784 -0.16 36.75 17.79
C ASP A 784 0.80 36.32 18.91
N TYR A 785 2.12 36.41 18.70
CA TYR A 785 3.11 36.23 19.76
C TYR A 785 3.01 37.34 20.82
N ARG A 786 2.83 38.61 20.41
CA ARG A 786 2.61 39.74 21.33
C ARG A 786 1.35 39.56 22.17
N LYS A 787 0.23 39.10 21.58
CA LYS A 787 -1.01 38.75 22.31
C LYS A 787 -0.75 37.63 23.34
N LYS A 788 -0.14 36.52 22.92
CA LYS A 788 0.24 35.40 23.81
C LYS A 788 1.20 35.81 24.94
N GLN A 789 2.05 36.83 24.73
CA GLN A 789 2.88 37.39 25.79
C GLN A 789 2.10 38.31 26.74
N ALA A 790 1.11 39.05 26.25
CA ALA A 790 0.24 39.90 27.08
C ALA A 790 -0.69 39.06 27.97
N GLU A 791 -1.22 37.94 27.46
CA GLU A 791 -2.06 36.99 28.22
C GLU A 791 -1.29 36.21 29.30
N LYS A 792 0.05 36.19 29.24
CA LYS A 792 0.94 35.52 30.21
C LYS A 792 1.51 36.48 31.28
N LYS A 793 1.13 37.76 31.26
CA LYS A 793 1.54 38.79 32.22
C LYS A 793 0.37 39.23 33.09
#